data_AF-A0AAD7YCS3-F1
#
_entry.id   AF-A0AAD7YCS3-F1
#
_cell.length_a   1.000
_cell.length_b   1.000
_cell.length_c   1.000
_cell.angle_alpha   90.00
_cell.angle_beta   90.00
_cell.angle_gamma   90.00
#
_symmetry.space_group_name_H-M   'P 1'
#
loop_
_entity.id
_entity.type
_entity.pdbx_description
1 polymer ?
#
loop_
_entity_poly.entity_id
_entity_poly.type
_entity_poly.pdbx_seq_one_letter_code
_entity_poly.pdbx_strand_id
1 'polypeptide(L)'
;MPKEGAQTSIHLCVSEEVEGVRGKYFMECKEAEYNRKADDDELVEQVWHKSLKVTGLAGEKLSVHLSPAFYVKQKFEPVKGVCTSKVRFDGKIALVTGGNQGIGLETARDLAARGARVLIVCRDAKKAAEAIADIAATTGNNLVEYRPLDLASFSSVRQFAEDFNSSYDRLDILVNNAGCGGLKPRLTEDGIDVVMQVNYFGAFLLTSLLLDKVIASKPSRIIILTSCIHNFARLRVDNLHKFVGGFGFFGQSLTYANSKLCDVLWTKALAKRLPEGATVNTVHPGIVSTDIYRSLPFIAWKLVNFLCDIFYKTPKEGAQTTIHLCVSEEVEGVRGKYFMECKEAECSSKAGDDELVEQVWCKSLELTSLALYVKLKLEPVKGVCTSNVRLDGKIALVTGGNQGIGLETARDLAARGARVLIACRDAKKAAEAIADIAATTGNNLVEYRPLDLARFSSVRQFAEDFNSSYDRLDILVNNAGCGGLEPRLTEDGIDIVMQVNYFGAFLLTSLLLDKVIASKPSRIVILTSCVHSFARLHVDDLHKLDRVGYFGQFFSYANSKLCDILWTKALAKRLPEGVIVNAVHPGIVKTEIYRRIPYVARKLLDFLCDIFYKTPKEGAQTTIHLCVSEEVEGVRGKYFMECKEAEYNTQADDDELVEQVWHKSLELTSLSLGRTGVLIACYLVYSLRIRANDAIRLVRKKRPKSVQTSGQILCVQQFEHYMLPQTIVFSSKETINLTKDRKTSEFTLKQHLYRQRATLHGLEERAFRELPKIVYCICERLLKLCGCHQSVGLDFRVKNKPFYKSFMVYKLRKSKPPDPTTPEEAATELDRIAALPMVEWRDPVEEDIERNLESVSKITGTANNGSIPAVRIYEAFTVDHHSLPDERQKYLKTLRNDINQQREAFCKINVEEDPTILTGLLFEWLEGLKQPVLDREDLSLIVGRAYNVESCVLALTMEDIMLLEYLLRFVTRLRPLAANKKVDILKRLLAALTHQTVCVNGRCLPTRKDFQRLRDGTCSQVINFMLRMIVELQKDMIQPGRDDADVVVPQRRFRIKAWK
;
A
#
# COMPACT_ATOMS: atom_id res chain seq x y z
N MET A 1 -0.92 1.87 77.57
CA MET A 1 -0.72 3.11 78.35
C MET A 1 0.78 3.26 78.63
N PRO A 2 1.41 4.41 78.32
CA PRO A 2 2.85 4.60 78.49
C PRO A 2 3.19 5.26 79.84
N LYS A 3 4.44 5.12 80.27
CA LYS A 3 5.20 6.13 81.03
C LYS A 3 6.60 6.14 80.41
N GLU A 4 6.86 7.08 79.50
CA GLU A 4 7.57 8.35 79.75
C GLU A 4 9.02 8.18 80.22
N GLY A 5 9.94 8.66 79.37
CA GLY A 5 11.17 9.30 79.86
C GLY A 5 12.46 8.47 79.86
N ALA A 6 12.95 8.04 78.69
CA ALA A 6 14.39 7.86 78.47
C ALA A 6 14.71 7.86 76.96
N GLN A 7 15.29 8.96 76.46
CA GLN A 7 15.98 8.95 75.17
C GLN A 7 17.30 8.19 75.34
N THR A 8 17.39 6.98 74.80
CA THR A 8 18.67 6.30 74.58
C THR A 8 19.08 6.56 73.13
N SER A 9 20.03 7.48 72.94
CA SER A 9 20.68 7.71 71.65
C SER A 9 21.70 6.58 71.39
N ILE A 10 21.43 5.74 70.39
CA ILE A 10 22.41 4.75 69.89
C ILE A 10 23.29 5.45 68.85
N HIS A 11 24.57 5.63 69.17
CA HIS A 11 25.57 6.12 68.23
C HIS A 11 26.14 4.96 67.41
N LEU A 12 25.82 4.90 66.11
CA LEU A 12 26.49 4.01 65.14
C LEU A 12 27.61 4.79 64.44
N CYS A 13 28.85 4.43 64.75
CA CYS A 13 30.04 4.94 64.07
C CYS A 13 30.38 3.97 62.92
N VAL A 14 30.20 4.38 61.67
CA VAL A 14 30.61 3.60 60.49
C VAL A 14 31.83 4.27 59.88
N SER A 15 32.97 3.57 59.91
CA SER A 15 34.17 3.95 59.14
C SER A 15 34.24 3.11 57.87
N GLU A 16 34.06 3.73 56.71
CA GLU A 16 34.51 3.16 55.44
C GLU A 16 35.55 4.11 54.84
N GLU A 17 36.72 3.56 54.53
CA GLU A 17 37.77 4.23 53.78
C GLU A 17 37.34 4.35 52.32
N VAL A 18 37.13 5.59 51.86
CA VAL A 18 37.15 5.94 50.44
C VAL A 18 38.55 6.47 50.16
N GLU A 19 39.23 5.94 49.14
CA GLU A 19 40.51 6.49 48.67
C GLU A 19 40.37 7.99 48.43
N GLY A 20 41.02 8.80 49.28
CA GLY A 20 41.24 10.22 49.04
C GLY A 20 40.73 11.23 50.08
N VAL A 21 39.88 10.90 51.07
CA VAL A 21 39.44 11.88 52.10
C VAL A 21 39.18 11.22 53.47
N ARG A 22 39.88 11.67 54.53
CA ARG A 22 39.62 11.29 55.94
C ARG A 22 38.71 12.31 56.63
N GLY A 23 37.53 11.90 57.10
CA GLY A 23 36.67 12.73 57.97
C GLY A 23 35.49 11.96 58.60
N LYS A 24 35.11 12.31 59.84
CA LYS A 24 33.96 11.76 60.61
C LYS A 24 32.67 12.56 60.33
N TYR A 25 31.51 11.89 60.26
CA TYR A 25 30.18 12.50 60.03
C TYR A 25 29.22 12.25 61.21
N PHE A 26 28.25 13.16 61.44
CA PHE A 26 27.21 13.06 62.48
C PHE A 26 25.79 13.23 61.85
N MET A 27 24.78 12.52 62.38
CA MET A 27 23.36 12.61 61.96
C MET A 27 22.44 12.85 63.17
N GLU A 28 21.40 13.68 62.99
CA GLU A 28 20.34 13.96 63.98
C GLU A 28 18.96 13.94 63.27
N CYS A 29 17.92 13.35 63.89
CA CYS A 29 16.60 13.13 63.27
C CYS A 29 15.46 13.72 64.13
N LYS A 30 14.49 14.41 63.52
CA LYS A 30 13.23 14.87 64.17
C LYS A 30 12.01 14.26 63.47
N GLU A 31 11.05 13.75 64.23
CA GLU A 31 9.76 13.21 63.75
C GLU A 31 8.75 14.31 63.41
N ALA A 32 7.87 14.04 62.43
CA ALA A 32 6.68 14.86 62.14
C ALA A 32 5.47 13.96 61.89
N GLU A 33 4.37 14.21 62.61
CA GLU A 33 3.06 13.54 62.47
C GLU A 33 2.23 14.09 61.30
N TYR A 34 1.37 13.27 60.68
CA TYR A 34 0.26 13.79 59.87
C TYR A 34 -1.00 12.88 59.83
N ASN A 35 -2.16 13.55 59.78
CA ASN A 35 -3.53 13.04 59.95
C ASN A 35 -4.22 12.70 58.60
N ARG A 36 -5.20 11.79 58.66
CA ARG A 36 -5.92 11.16 57.52
C ARG A 36 -7.17 11.96 57.12
N LYS A 37 -7.37 12.26 55.81
CA LYS A 37 -8.69 12.47 55.17
C LYS A 37 -8.60 12.30 53.64
N ALA A 38 -9.76 12.05 53.03
CA ALA A 38 -10.04 11.22 51.86
C ALA A 38 -9.83 11.84 50.46
N ASP A 39 -9.80 10.92 49.47
CA ASP A 39 -10.04 11.01 48.03
C ASP A 39 -9.30 12.08 47.21
N ASP A 40 -8.13 11.67 46.67
CA ASP A 40 -7.62 12.09 45.36
C ASP A 40 -6.41 11.19 44.97
N ASP A 41 -6.57 10.38 43.92
CA ASP A 41 -5.55 9.44 43.40
C ASP A 41 -4.37 10.13 42.68
N GLU A 42 -4.35 11.47 42.64
CA GLU A 42 -3.29 12.26 41.99
C GLU A 42 -2.16 12.68 42.95
N LEU A 43 -2.24 12.33 44.25
CA LEU A 43 -1.32 12.80 45.29
C LEU A 43 -0.27 11.78 45.77
N VAL A 44 -0.24 10.55 45.22
CA VAL A 44 0.77 9.54 45.58
C VAL A 44 2.14 9.80 44.93
N GLU A 45 2.21 10.59 43.84
CA GLU A 45 3.50 10.98 43.24
C GLU A 45 4.24 12.10 44.00
N GLN A 46 3.55 12.93 44.79
CA GLN A 46 4.19 14.12 45.39
C GLN A 46 4.86 13.91 46.76
N VAL A 47 4.75 12.73 47.37
CA VAL A 47 5.39 12.45 48.68
C VAL A 47 6.83 11.90 48.54
N TRP A 48 7.34 11.65 47.33
CA TRP A 48 8.63 10.97 47.12
C TRP A 48 9.88 11.87 47.12
N HIS A 49 9.76 13.18 47.39
CA HIS A 49 10.90 14.09 47.52
C HIS A 49 11.06 14.64 48.94
N LYS A 50 11.47 13.79 49.89
CA LYS A 50 12.12 14.26 51.12
C LYS A 50 13.50 13.64 51.26
N SER A 51 14.50 14.39 50.80
CA SER A 51 15.92 14.11 50.97
C SER A 51 16.33 14.33 52.43
N LEU A 52 16.94 13.34 53.07
CA LEU A 52 17.69 13.57 54.32
C LEU A 52 18.95 14.38 53.97
N LYS A 53 19.08 15.57 54.55
CA LYS A 53 20.25 16.43 54.35
C LYS A 53 21.35 16.00 55.31
N VAL A 54 22.47 15.52 54.79
CA VAL A 54 23.70 15.34 55.55
C VAL A 54 24.68 16.42 55.08
N THR A 55 25.08 17.31 55.99
CA THR A 55 26.08 18.36 55.73
C THR A 55 27.46 17.86 56.14
N GLY A 56 28.39 17.78 55.19
CA GLY A 56 29.82 17.62 55.49
C GLY A 56 30.45 18.94 55.95
N LEU A 57 31.57 18.88 56.68
CA LEU A 57 32.29 20.04 57.23
C LEU A 57 32.90 21.00 56.18
N ALA A 58 32.74 20.73 54.87
CA ALA A 58 33.21 21.59 53.77
C ALA A 58 32.09 22.06 52.83
N GLY A 59 30.80 21.85 53.16
CA GLY A 59 29.68 22.41 52.38
C GLY A 59 29.30 21.65 51.11
N GLU A 60 29.93 20.52 50.80
CA GLU A 60 29.49 19.64 49.71
C GLU A 60 28.23 18.85 50.09
N LYS A 61 27.24 18.85 49.19
CA LYS A 61 25.94 18.20 49.37
C LYS A 61 26.01 16.76 48.85
N LEU A 62 25.92 15.78 49.75
CA LEU A 62 25.69 14.38 49.37
C LEU A 62 24.23 14.01 49.65
N SER A 63 23.51 13.57 48.62
CA SER A 63 22.16 13.00 48.74
C SER A 63 22.24 11.48 48.87
N VAL A 64 21.94 10.94 50.05
CA VAL A 64 21.86 9.50 50.30
C VAL A 64 20.39 9.07 50.33
N HIS A 65 20.01 8.15 49.44
CA HIS A 65 18.67 7.55 49.42
C HIS A 65 18.65 6.28 50.29
N LEU A 66 17.84 6.26 51.35
CA LEU A 66 17.61 5.07 52.19
C LEU A 66 16.61 4.10 51.53
N SER A 67 16.85 2.80 51.72
CA SER A 67 16.28 1.68 50.95
C SER A 67 14.89 1.18 51.42
N PRO A 68 14.24 0.26 50.67
CA PRO A 68 12.83 -0.22 50.83
C PRO A 68 12.44 -0.91 52.15
N ALA A 69 13.33 -1.01 53.14
CA ALA A 69 13.12 -1.81 54.34
C ALA A 69 11.94 -1.33 55.22
N PHE A 70 11.50 -0.07 55.09
CA PHE A 70 10.49 0.50 55.98
C PHE A 70 9.04 0.09 55.65
N TYR A 71 8.73 -0.32 54.40
CA TYR A 71 7.37 -0.68 54.01
C TYR A 71 6.98 -2.13 54.37
N VAL A 72 7.96 -2.99 54.67
CA VAL A 72 7.72 -4.39 55.08
C VAL A 72 7.16 -4.49 56.51
N LYS A 73 7.28 -3.42 57.31
CA LYS A 73 7.02 -3.45 58.75
C LYS A 73 5.54 -3.38 59.16
N GLN A 74 4.62 -3.02 58.26
CA GLN A 74 3.26 -2.61 58.66
C GLN A 74 2.13 -3.61 58.34
N LYS A 75 2.41 -4.74 57.66
CA LYS A 75 1.33 -5.68 57.22
C LYS A 75 1.53 -7.17 57.53
N PHE A 76 2.64 -7.57 58.16
CA PHE A 76 2.94 -8.98 58.39
C PHE A 76 2.96 -9.32 59.89
N GLU A 77 1.80 -9.65 60.45
CA GLU A 77 1.80 -10.56 61.61
C GLU A 77 2.28 -11.93 61.14
N PRO A 78 3.13 -12.63 61.90
CA PRO A 78 3.72 -13.91 61.51
C PRO A 78 2.71 -15.06 61.68
N VAL A 79 1.62 -15.05 60.89
CA VAL A 79 0.77 -16.23 60.74
C VAL A 79 1.48 -17.16 59.76
N LYS A 80 1.91 -18.34 60.21
CA LYS A 80 2.52 -19.38 59.38
C LYS A 80 1.42 -20.31 58.88
N GLY A 81 0.93 -20.10 57.66
CA GLY A 81 -0.03 -21.01 57.04
C GLY A 81 0.58 -22.41 56.89
N VAL A 82 -0.15 -23.44 57.31
CA VAL A 82 0.28 -24.86 57.23
C VAL A 82 -0.73 -25.62 56.39
N CYS A 83 -0.25 -26.48 55.48
CA CYS A 83 -1.14 -27.36 54.73
C CYS A 83 -1.70 -28.44 55.65
N THR A 84 -3.03 -28.51 55.77
CA THR A 84 -3.74 -29.48 56.62
C THR A 84 -4.30 -30.67 55.83
N SER A 85 -4.24 -30.63 54.50
CA SER A 85 -4.76 -31.70 53.64
C SER A 85 -4.03 -33.02 53.90
N LYS A 86 -4.80 -34.11 53.99
CA LYS A 86 -4.30 -35.48 54.18
C LYS A 86 -4.41 -36.36 52.92
N VAL A 87 -4.72 -35.76 51.78
CA VAL A 87 -4.93 -36.46 50.51
C VAL A 87 -3.67 -37.24 50.10
N ARG A 88 -3.89 -38.48 49.64
CA ARG A 88 -2.90 -39.39 49.05
C ARG A 88 -2.80 -39.17 47.54
N PHE A 89 -1.61 -39.37 46.98
CA PHE A 89 -1.29 -39.18 45.56
C PHE A 89 -0.70 -40.45 44.95
N ASP A 90 -1.11 -41.62 45.44
CA ASP A 90 -0.69 -42.91 44.89
C ASP A 90 -1.00 -43.01 43.38
N GLY A 91 -0.01 -43.37 42.57
CA GLY A 91 -0.13 -43.47 41.11
C GLY A 91 -0.12 -42.13 40.35
N LYS A 92 0.04 -41.00 41.05
CA LYS A 92 0.16 -39.66 40.46
C LYS A 92 1.61 -39.31 40.18
N ILE A 93 1.85 -38.53 39.13
CA ILE A 93 3.20 -38.08 38.74
C ILE A 93 3.34 -36.60 39.04
N ALA A 94 4.35 -36.26 39.84
CA ALA A 94 4.72 -34.89 40.19
C ALA A 94 6.10 -34.54 39.67
N LEU A 95 6.24 -33.38 39.03
CA LEU A 95 7.51 -32.85 38.54
C LEU A 95 7.84 -31.57 39.29
N VAL A 96 9.01 -31.52 39.96
CA VAL A 96 9.44 -30.39 40.77
C VAL A 96 10.76 -29.83 40.25
N THR A 97 10.72 -28.62 39.66
CA THR A 97 11.93 -27.94 39.20
C THR A 97 12.73 -27.41 40.39
N GLY A 98 14.04 -27.67 40.42
CA GLY A 98 14.89 -27.33 41.56
C GLY A 98 14.52 -28.10 42.83
N GLY A 99 13.98 -29.32 42.69
CA GLY A 99 13.53 -30.18 43.79
C GLY A 99 14.66 -30.79 44.64
N ASN A 100 15.91 -30.40 44.43
CA ASN A 100 17.09 -30.98 45.10
C ASN A 100 17.52 -30.21 46.37
N GLN A 101 16.97 -29.02 46.63
CA GLN A 101 17.30 -28.23 47.84
C GLN A 101 16.17 -27.25 48.19
N GLY A 102 16.19 -26.71 49.41
CA GLY A 102 15.29 -25.65 49.85
C GLY A 102 13.80 -26.01 49.75
N ILE A 103 12.98 -25.05 49.32
CA ILE A 103 11.51 -25.18 49.22
C ILE A 103 11.12 -26.32 48.26
N GLY A 104 11.86 -26.47 47.17
CA GLY A 104 11.63 -27.54 46.19
C GLY A 104 11.82 -28.93 46.78
N LEU A 105 12.86 -29.12 47.59
CA LEU A 105 13.12 -30.39 48.29
C LEU A 105 12.01 -30.74 49.28
N GLU A 106 11.59 -29.77 50.09
CA GLU A 106 10.49 -29.98 51.05
C GLU A 106 9.17 -30.30 50.34
N THR A 107 8.90 -29.64 49.21
CA THR A 107 7.72 -29.93 48.37
C THR A 107 7.80 -31.34 47.77
N ALA A 108 8.96 -31.73 47.23
CA ALA A 108 9.19 -33.06 46.69
C ALA A 108 9.04 -34.15 47.76
N ARG A 109 9.57 -33.91 48.97
CA ARG A 109 9.47 -34.83 50.11
C ARG A 109 8.01 -35.02 50.55
N ASP A 110 7.22 -33.95 50.65
CA ASP A 110 5.81 -34.06 51.04
C ASP A 110 4.98 -34.82 50.00
N LEU A 111 5.17 -34.53 48.70
CA LEU A 111 4.51 -35.25 47.62
C LEU A 111 4.89 -36.74 47.60
N ALA A 112 6.16 -37.06 47.84
CA ALA A 112 6.63 -38.44 47.97
C ALA A 112 6.04 -39.14 49.20
N ALA A 113 5.96 -38.47 50.35
CA ALA A 113 5.31 -39.00 51.56
C ALA A 113 3.82 -39.34 51.33
N ARG A 114 3.17 -38.63 50.42
CA ARG A 114 1.77 -38.88 49.99
C ARG A 114 1.63 -39.99 48.95
N GLY A 115 2.73 -40.62 48.51
CA GLY A 115 2.72 -41.74 47.57
C GLY A 115 2.87 -41.36 46.09
N ALA A 116 3.12 -40.08 45.77
CA ALA A 116 3.36 -39.67 44.39
C ALA A 116 4.69 -40.23 43.86
N ARG A 117 4.75 -40.48 42.55
CA ARG A 117 6.03 -40.60 41.83
C ARG A 117 6.57 -39.19 41.59
N VAL A 118 7.75 -38.89 42.13
CA VAL A 118 8.31 -37.53 42.10
C VAL A 118 9.55 -37.46 41.21
N LEU A 119 9.50 -36.61 40.20
CA LEU A 119 10.65 -36.28 39.35
C LEU A 119 11.31 -35.01 39.88
N ILE A 120 12.51 -35.17 40.43
CA ILE A 120 13.39 -34.04 40.76
C ILE A 120 14.15 -33.65 39.49
N VAL A 121 13.87 -32.44 38.99
CA VAL A 121 14.51 -31.94 37.78
C VAL A 121 15.41 -30.74 38.10
N CYS A 122 16.71 -30.89 37.89
CA CYS A 122 17.72 -29.88 38.17
C CYS A 122 19.02 -30.16 37.41
N ARG A 123 20.03 -29.29 37.59
CA ARG A 123 21.33 -29.40 36.90
C ARG A 123 22.35 -30.27 37.62
N ASP A 124 22.26 -30.35 38.95
CA ASP A 124 23.28 -30.96 39.81
C ASP A 124 22.86 -32.40 40.17
N ALA A 125 23.41 -33.36 39.44
CA ALA A 125 23.11 -34.78 39.63
C ALA A 125 23.52 -35.29 41.03
N LYS A 126 24.60 -34.74 41.61
CA LYS A 126 25.08 -35.17 42.93
C LYS A 126 24.10 -34.74 44.01
N LYS A 127 23.70 -33.46 44.02
CA LYS A 127 22.70 -32.96 44.97
C LYS A 127 21.33 -33.61 44.78
N ALA A 128 20.97 -33.93 43.54
CA ALA A 128 19.74 -34.67 43.27
C ALA A 128 19.79 -36.08 43.89
N ALA A 129 20.91 -36.80 43.76
CA ALA A 129 21.09 -38.12 44.37
C ALA A 129 21.01 -38.07 45.91
N GLU A 130 21.64 -37.05 46.52
CA GLU A 130 21.55 -36.81 47.97
C GLU A 130 20.10 -36.54 48.40
N ALA A 131 19.37 -35.68 47.68
CA ALA A 131 17.97 -35.41 47.92
C ALA A 131 17.06 -36.65 47.76
N ILE A 132 17.30 -37.49 46.74
CA ILE A 132 16.55 -38.73 46.52
C ILE A 132 16.77 -39.71 47.67
N ALA A 133 18.02 -39.87 48.12
CA ALA A 133 18.33 -40.74 49.25
C ALA A 133 17.66 -40.26 50.55
N ASP A 134 17.67 -38.94 50.80
CA ASP A 134 16.99 -38.33 51.95
C ASP A 134 15.47 -38.52 51.88
N ILE A 135 14.83 -38.29 50.73
CA ILE A 135 13.39 -38.49 50.58
C ILE A 135 13.03 -39.96 50.76
N ALA A 136 13.78 -40.89 50.16
CA ALA A 136 13.54 -42.32 50.32
C ALA A 136 13.65 -42.75 51.79
N ALA A 137 14.68 -42.28 52.50
CA ALA A 137 14.89 -42.59 53.92
C ALA A 137 13.80 -41.99 54.82
N THR A 138 13.34 -40.77 54.54
CA THR A 138 12.37 -40.06 55.38
C THR A 138 10.91 -40.45 55.11
N THR A 139 10.58 -40.84 53.88
CA THR A 139 9.20 -41.11 53.46
C THR A 139 8.90 -42.58 53.20
N GLY A 140 9.93 -43.42 53.03
CA GLY A 140 9.79 -44.81 52.58
C GLY A 140 9.38 -44.97 51.12
N ASN A 141 9.22 -43.87 50.36
CA ASN A 141 8.83 -43.91 48.96
C ASN A 141 10.06 -43.94 48.05
N ASN A 142 10.24 -45.05 47.33
CA ASN A 142 11.33 -45.26 46.38
C ASN A 142 11.00 -44.82 44.94
N LEU A 143 9.82 -44.21 44.71
CA LEU A 143 9.39 -43.71 43.39
C LEU A 143 9.84 -42.27 43.14
N VAL A 144 11.05 -41.92 43.58
CA VAL A 144 11.65 -40.60 43.36
C VAL A 144 12.83 -40.76 42.41
N GLU A 145 12.84 -40.01 41.32
CA GLU A 145 13.89 -40.10 40.31
C GLU A 145 14.44 -38.73 39.89
N TYR A 146 15.68 -38.74 39.41
CA TYR A 146 16.35 -37.57 38.86
C TYR A 146 16.23 -37.52 37.35
N ARG A 147 16.06 -36.30 36.81
CA ARG A 147 16.29 -36.00 35.40
C ARG A 147 17.04 -34.67 35.25
N PRO A 148 18.07 -34.60 34.37
CA PRO A 148 18.82 -33.38 34.15
C PRO A 148 17.96 -32.32 33.44
N LEU A 149 17.98 -31.09 33.95
CA LEU A 149 17.32 -29.94 33.32
C LEU A 149 18.04 -28.64 33.68
N ASP A 150 18.47 -27.89 32.65
CA ASP A 150 18.93 -26.52 32.78
C ASP A 150 17.91 -25.53 32.20
N LEU A 151 17.21 -24.80 33.07
CA LEU A 151 16.26 -23.77 32.65
C LEU A 151 16.93 -22.55 31.99
N ALA A 152 18.25 -22.40 32.09
CA ALA A 152 19.01 -21.37 31.38
C ALA A 152 19.33 -21.72 29.92
N SER A 153 18.83 -22.86 29.42
CA SER A 153 19.06 -23.37 28.06
C SER A 153 17.76 -23.90 27.46
N PHE A 154 17.26 -23.27 26.40
CA PHE A 154 16.06 -23.75 25.70
C PHE A 154 16.29 -25.11 25.03
N SER A 155 17.53 -25.41 24.62
CA SER A 155 17.87 -26.74 24.08
C SER A 155 17.72 -27.82 25.15
N SER A 156 18.23 -27.59 26.37
CA SER A 156 18.05 -28.49 27.52
C SER A 156 16.56 -28.67 27.88
N VAL A 157 15.78 -27.58 27.90
CA VAL A 157 14.34 -27.64 28.21
C VAL A 157 13.58 -28.48 27.17
N ARG A 158 13.88 -28.30 25.87
CA ARG A 158 13.23 -29.06 24.79
C ARG A 158 13.57 -30.54 24.85
N GLN A 159 14.84 -30.87 25.03
CA GLN A 159 15.30 -32.25 25.15
C GLN A 159 14.62 -32.94 26.34
N PHE A 160 14.61 -32.29 27.50
CA PHE A 160 13.91 -32.82 28.67
C PHE A 160 12.41 -33.04 28.41
N ALA A 161 11.74 -32.09 27.75
CA ALA A 161 10.31 -32.22 27.47
C ALA A 161 10.02 -33.35 26.47
N GLU A 162 10.89 -33.56 25.47
CA GLU A 162 10.80 -34.70 24.54
C GLU A 162 10.95 -36.03 25.29
N ASP A 163 12.01 -36.16 26.10
CA ASP A 163 12.28 -37.35 26.91
C ASP A 163 11.14 -37.64 27.91
N PHE A 164 10.59 -36.60 28.54
CA PHE A 164 9.44 -36.76 29.44
C PHE A 164 8.21 -37.22 28.66
N ASN A 165 7.89 -36.57 27.54
CA ASN A 165 6.70 -36.86 26.75
C ASN A 165 6.71 -38.27 26.13
N SER A 166 7.89 -38.83 25.85
CA SER A 166 8.05 -40.21 25.40
C SER A 166 8.01 -41.23 26.56
N SER A 167 8.45 -40.84 27.75
CA SER A 167 8.57 -41.75 28.90
C SER A 167 7.30 -41.82 29.75
N TYR A 168 6.49 -40.77 29.74
CA TYR A 168 5.34 -40.62 30.62
C TYR A 168 4.08 -40.27 29.82
N ASP A 169 2.97 -40.93 30.14
CA ASP A 169 1.66 -40.67 29.55
C ASP A 169 0.90 -39.55 30.29
N ARG A 170 1.29 -39.22 31.51
CA ARG A 170 0.57 -38.34 32.43
C ARG A 170 1.51 -37.41 33.22
N LEU A 171 1.04 -36.20 33.55
CA LEU A 171 1.67 -35.28 34.52
C LEU A 171 0.60 -34.62 35.41
N ASP A 172 0.47 -35.03 36.67
CA ASP A 172 -0.60 -34.57 37.56
C ASP A 172 -0.27 -33.27 38.29
N ILE A 173 0.99 -33.12 38.73
CA ILE A 173 1.46 -31.92 39.43
C ILE A 173 2.73 -31.41 38.75
N LEU A 174 2.72 -30.13 38.36
CA LEU A 174 3.89 -29.43 37.85
C LEU A 174 4.24 -28.25 38.78
N VAL A 175 5.39 -28.32 39.45
CA VAL A 175 5.88 -27.25 40.33
C VAL A 175 7.06 -26.54 39.69
N ASN A 176 6.81 -25.33 39.19
CA ASN A 176 7.82 -24.40 38.71
C ASN A 176 8.45 -23.64 39.90
N ASN A 177 9.37 -24.31 40.59
CA ASN A 177 10.04 -23.80 41.81
C ASN A 177 11.46 -23.25 41.56
N ALA A 178 12.17 -23.74 40.55
CA ALA A 178 13.53 -23.30 40.27
C ALA A 178 13.62 -21.79 40.02
N GLY A 179 14.63 -21.16 40.63
CA GLY A 179 14.90 -19.73 40.44
C GLY A 179 16.29 -19.33 40.91
N CYS A 180 16.76 -18.17 40.45
CA CYS A 180 18.01 -17.53 40.83
C CYS A 180 17.84 -16.01 40.97
N GLY A 181 18.72 -15.38 41.75
CA GLY A 181 18.77 -13.93 41.99
C GLY A 181 20.19 -13.49 42.29
N GLY A 182 20.45 -12.17 42.31
CA GLY A 182 21.77 -11.63 42.67
C GLY A 182 22.93 -12.04 41.74
N LEU A 183 22.63 -12.56 40.55
CA LEU A 183 23.64 -12.96 39.57
C LEU A 183 24.17 -11.71 38.85
N LYS A 184 25.46 -11.73 38.47
CA LYS A 184 26.02 -10.71 37.59
C LYS A 184 25.25 -10.72 36.25
N PRO A 185 24.90 -9.55 35.69
CA PRO A 185 24.20 -9.47 34.42
C PRO A 185 24.99 -10.21 33.34
N ARG A 186 24.37 -11.20 32.73
CA ARG A 186 24.92 -11.94 31.60
C ARG A 186 23.80 -12.52 30.76
N LEU A 187 24.07 -12.67 29.47
CA LEU A 187 23.19 -13.41 28.57
C LEU A 187 23.48 -14.91 28.69
N THR A 188 22.46 -15.71 28.47
CA THR A 188 22.53 -17.15 28.22
C THR A 188 22.89 -17.44 26.76
N GLU A 189 23.01 -18.71 26.39
CA GLU A 189 23.17 -19.14 25.00
C GLU A 189 21.98 -18.73 24.10
N ASP A 190 20.80 -18.56 24.70
CA ASP A 190 19.57 -18.14 24.00
C ASP A 190 19.46 -16.61 23.87
N GLY A 191 20.47 -15.85 24.30
CA GLY A 191 20.48 -14.39 24.20
C GLY A 191 19.53 -13.67 25.17
N ILE A 192 19.10 -14.35 26.24
CA ILE A 192 18.20 -13.82 27.28
C ILE A 192 19.01 -13.58 28.56
N ASP A 193 18.65 -12.56 29.34
CA ASP A 193 19.21 -12.39 30.68
C ASP A 193 19.01 -13.67 31.53
N VAL A 194 20.08 -14.12 32.19
CA VAL A 194 20.08 -15.39 32.93
C VAL A 194 19.00 -15.47 34.02
N VAL A 195 18.68 -14.37 34.69
CA VAL A 195 17.65 -14.35 35.74
C VAL A 195 16.26 -14.45 35.11
N MET A 196 16.01 -13.67 34.05
CA MET A 196 14.76 -13.74 33.30
C MET A 196 14.54 -15.14 32.70
N GLN A 197 15.60 -15.77 32.18
CA GLN A 197 15.45 -17.08 31.57
C GLN A 197 15.19 -18.17 32.60
N VAL A 198 16.01 -18.28 33.64
CA VAL A 198 15.86 -19.35 34.65
C VAL A 198 14.53 -19.23 35.39
N ASN A 199 14.14 -18.01 35.79
CA ASN A 199 12.97 -17.82 36.62
C ASN A 199 11.66 -17.87 35.83
N TYR A 200 11.67 -17.40 34.58
CA TYR A 200 10.45 -17.20 33.80
C TYR A 200 10.47 -17.96 32.48
N PHE A 201 11.31 -17.59 31.50
CA PHE A 201 11.19 -18.13 30.13
C PHE A 201 11.45 -19.64 30.03
N GLY A 202 12.38 -20.19 30.81
CA GLY A 202 12.65 -21.62 30.87
C GLY A 202 11.47 -22.39 31.43
N ALA A 203 10.88 -21.90 32.54
CA ALA A 203 9.68 -22.48 33.15
C ALA A 203 8.45 -22.36 32.24
N PHE A 204 8.29 -21.22 31.57
CA PHE A 204 7.26 -20.96 30.57
C PHE A 204 7.35 -21.96 29.41
N LEU A 205 8.55 -22.15 28.85
CA LEU A 205 8.80 -23.09 27.76
C LEU A 205 8.52 -24.52 28.20
N LEU A 206 9.07 -24.93 29.35
CA LEU A 206 8.87 -26.26 29.93
C LEU A 206 7.38 -26.59 30.09
N THR A 207 6.65 -25.70 30.77
CA THR A 207 5.22 -25.89 31.05
C THR A 207 4.41 -25.96 29.77
N SER A 208 4.74 -25.13 28.77
CA SER A 208 4.05 -25.15 27.48
C SER A 208 4.28 -26.46 26.74
N LEU A 209 5.49 -27.02 26.77
CA LEU A 209 5.82 -28.30 26.09
C LEU A 209 5.24 -29.54 26.80
N LEU A 210 4.94 -29.43 28.10
CA LEU A 210 4.34 -30.50 28.89
C LEU A 210 2.82 -30.38 29.02
N LEU A 211 2.23 -29.36 28.40
CA LEU A 211 0.83 -28.99 28.61
C LEU A 211 -0.14 -30.11 28.26
N ASP A 212 0.16 -30.92 27.23
CA ASP A 212 -0.66 -32.08 26.87
C ASP A 212 -0.77 -33.10 27.99
N LYS A 213 0.36 -33.40 28.64
CA LYS A 213 0.42 -34.39 29.73
C LYS A 213 -0.31 -33.86 30.95
N VAL A 214 -0.22 -32.55 31.20
CA VAL A 214 -1.01 -31.88 32.25
C VAL A 214 -2.50 -31.97 31.93
N ILE A 215 -2.91 -31.63 30.71
CA ILE A 215 -4.32 -31.66 30.28
C ILE A 215 -4.88 -33.08 30.24
N ALA A 216 -4.09 -34.08 29.87
CA ALA A 216 -4.49 -35.48 29.87
C ALA A 216 -4.67 -36.05 31.29
N SER A 217 -3.97 -35.48 32.28
CA SER A 217 -3.96 -35.93 33.67
C SER A 217 -5.08 -35.39 34.57
N LYS A 218 -6.02 -34.62 34.03
CA LYS A 218 -7.05 -33.95 34.83
C LYS A 218 -7.74 -34.91 35.83
N PRO A 219 -7.96 -34.50 37.09
CA PRO A 219 -7.60 -33.20 37.65
C PRO A 219 -6.08 -33.04 37.81
N SER A 220 -5.54 -31.91 37.34
CA SER A 220 -4.10 -31.63 37.33
C SER A 220 -3.80 -30.18 37.70
N ARG A 221 -2.60 -29.93 38.25
CA ARG A 221 -2.26 -28.66 38.89
C ARG A 221 -0.86 -28.17 38.51
N ILE A 222 -0.79 -26.91 38.07
CA ILE A 222 0.46 -26.19 37.81
C ILE A 222 0.64 -25.13 38.91
N ILE A 223 1.79 -25.16 39.58
CA ILE A 223 2.12 -24.24 40.66
C ILE A 223 3.39 -23.47 40.26
N ILE A 224 3.30 -22.14 40.24
CA ILE A 224 4.41 -21.26 39.85
C ILE A 224 4.86 -20.44 41.05
N LEU A 225 6.13 -20.55 41.43
CA LEU A 225 6.68 -19.85 42.59
C LEU A 225 7.12 -18.43 42.22
N THR A 226 6.49 -17.45 42.86
CA THR A 226 6.81 -16.02 42.75
C THR A 226 7.29 -15.44 44.09
N SER A 227 7.42 -14.11 44.19
CA SER A 227 7.89 -13.39 45.38
C SER A 227 7.18 -12.05 45.51
N CYS A 228 6.92 -11.56 46.73
CA CYS A 228 6.32 -10.25 47.00
C CYS A 228 7.06 -9.08 46.32
N ILE A 229 8.32 -9.28 45.93
CA ILE A 229 9.12 -8.29 45.20
C ILE A 229 8.55 -7.95 43.81
N HIS A 230 7.66 -8.79 43.25
CA HIS A 230 6.96 -8.50 42.00
C HIS A 230 6.18 -7.17 42.03
N ASN A 231 5.77 -6.70 43.22
CA ASN A 231 5.13 -5.39 43.40
C ASN A 231 6.05 -4.21 43.04
N PHE A 232 7.37 -4.40 43.07
CA PHE A 232 8.36 -3.37 42.73
C PHE A 232 8.85 -3.46 41.27
N ALA A 233 8.28 -4.36 40.46
CA ALA A 233 8.67 -4.55 39.08
C ALA A 233 8.39 -3.32 38.21
N ARG A 234 9.33 -3.00 37.32
CA ARG A 234 9.21 -1.97 36.27
C ARG A 234 9.36 -2.66 34.92
N LEU A 235 8.29 -3.38 34.55
CA LEU A 235 8.24 -4.18 33.34
C LEU A 235 8.06 -3.29 32.10
N ARG A 236 8.77 -3.63 31.03
CA ARG A 236 8.57 -3.09 29.69
C ARG A 236 8.54 -4.27 28.71
N VAL A 237 7.49 -4.35 27.89
CA VAL A 237 7.21 -5.54 27.07
C VAL A 237 8.24 -5.71 25.94
N ASP A 238 8.72 -4.60 25.37
CA ASP A 238 9.70 -4.57 24.29
C ASP A 238 11.06 -5.17 24.69
N ASN A 239 11.40 -5.16 25.98
CA ASN A 239 12.71 -5.56 26.49
C ASN A 239 12.68 -6.68 27.53
N LEU A 240 11.62 -7.49 27.63
CA LEU A 240 11.49 -8.57 28.63
C LEU A 240 12.69 -9.53 28.72
N HIS A 241 13.40 -9.75 27.62
CA HIS A 241 14.57 -10.63 27.56
C HIS A 241 15.87 -9.99 28.04
N LYS A 242 15.89 -8.66 28.26
CA LYS A 242 17.09 -7.91 28.61
C LYS A 242 17.18 -7.68 30.10
N PHE A 243 18.40 -7.49 30.58
CA PHE A 243 18.67 -6.94 31.90
C PHE A 243 18.14 -5.50 31.98
N VAL A 244 17.41 -5.17 33.05
CA VAL A 244 16.84 -3.82 33.25
C VAL A 244 17.31 -3.27 34.60
N GLY A 245 18.21 -2.27 34.57
CA GLY A 245 18.60 -1.47 35.76
C GLY A 245 20.10 -1.15 35.87
N GLY A 246 20.44 -0.09 36.63
CA GLY A 246 21.78 0.54 36.70
C GLY A 246 22.88 -0.24 37.45
N PHE A 247 23.99 0.44 37.80
CA PHE A 247 25.16 -0.17 38.43
C PHE A 247 24.84 -0.87 39.76
N GLY A 248 25.27 -2.13 39.90
CA GLY A 248 25.29 -2.87 41.17
C GLY A 248 24.00 -3.63 41.52
N PHE A 249 23.78 -3.80 42.84
CA PHE A 249 22.74 -4.65 43.44
C PHE A 249 21.29 -4.22 43.08
N PHE A 250 21.07 -2.93 42.82
CA PHE A 250 19.75 -2.40 42.46
C PHE A 250 19.24 -2.94 41.12
N GLY A 251 20.09 -3.03 40.10
CA GLY A 251 19.69 -3.56 38.79
C GLY A 251 19.37 -5.06 38.83
N GLN A 252 20.13 -5.84 39.62
CA GLN A 252 19.89 -7.27 39.83
C GLN A 252 18.55 -7.52 40.52
N SER A 253 18.23 -6.71 41.54
CA SER A 253 16.96 -6.80 42.27
C SER A 253 15.76 -6.44 41.39
N LEU A 254 15.90 -5.44 40.51
CA LEU A 254 14.84 -5.04 39.59
C LEU A 254 14.56 -6.11 38.51
N THR A 255 15.61 -6.72 37.95
CA THR A 255 15.45 -7.80 36.97
C THR A 255 14.79 -9.03 37.62
N TYR A 256 15.18 -9.36 38.86
CA TYR A 256 14.50 -10.39 39.64
C TYR A 256 13.02 -10.06 39.88
N ALA A 257 12.69 -8.82 40.27
CA ALA A 257 11.31 -8.36 40.42
C ALA A 257 10.49 -8.48 39.14
N ASN A 258 11.07 -8.11 37.99
CA ASN A 258 10.43 -8.26 36.68
C ASN A 258 10.14 -9.73 36.35
N SER A 259 11.08 -10.64 36.62
CA SER A 259 10.85 -12.08 36.42
C SER A 259 9.68 -12.59 37.25
N LYS A 260 9.56 -12.13 38.51
CA LYS A 260 8.52 -12.56 39.44
C LYS A 260 7.15 -11.94 39.12
N LEU A 261 7.10 -10.75 38.51
CA LEU A 261 5.85 -10.20 37.96
C LEU A 261 5.40 -10.98 36.71
N CYS A 262 6.34 -11.37 35.85
CA CYS A 262 6.02 -12.19 34.68
C CYS A 262 5.35 -13.52 35.07
N ASP A 263 5.79 -14.17 36.16
CA ASP A 263 5.16 -15.39 36.70
C ASP A 263 3.67 -15.19 37.03
N VAL A 264 3.31 -14.04 37.61
CA VAL A 264 1.92 -13.69 37.95
C VAL A 264 1.09 -13.43 36.69
N LEU A 265 1.61 -12.64 35.75
CA LEU A 265 0.95 -12.33 34.49
C LEU A 265 0.73 -13.60 33.65
N TRP A 266 1.75 -14.46 33.58
CA TRP A 266 1.70 -15.74 32.87
C TRP A 266 0.66 -16.68 33.47
N THR A 267 0.56 -16.75 34.80
CA THR A 267 -0.45 -17.55 35.48
C THR A 267 -1.87 -17.10 35.09
N LYS A 268 -2.12 -15.79 35.03
CA LYS A 268 -3.43 -15.27 34.59
C LYS A 268 -3.70 -15.59 33.13
N ALA A 269 -2.72 -15.39 32.25
CA ALA A 269 -2.86 -15.71 30.82
C ALA A 269 -3.12 -17.20 30.59
N LEU A 270 -2.40 -18.08 31.29
CA LEU A 270 -2.54 -19.53 31.15
C LEU A 270 -3.84 -20.04 31.76
N ALA A 271 -4.30 -19.48 32.89
CA ALA A 271 -5.55 -19.86 33.52
C ALA A 271 -6.78 -19.64 32.61
N LYS A 272 -6.78 -18.57 31.82
CA LYS A 272 -7.82 -18.29 30.81
C LYS A 272 -7.84 -19.31 29.66
N ARG A 273 -6.72 -20.01 29.46
CA ARG A 273 -6.49 -20.91 28.32
C ARG A 273 -6.54 -22.39 28.68
N LEU A 274 -6.45 -22.72 29.96
CA LEU A 274 -6.55 -24.11 30.40
C LEU A 274 -8.00 -24.59 30.38
N PRO A 275 -8.26 -25.78 29.81
CA PRO A 275 -9.58 -26.39 29.89
C PRO A 275 -9.94 -26.75 31.34
N GLU A 276 -11.23 -26.90 31.61
CA GLU A 276 -11.72 -27.32 32.94
C GLU A 276 -11.05 -28.63 33.42
N GLY A 277 -10.78 -28.69 34.73
CA GLY A 277 -10.02 -29.74 35.39
C GLY A 277 -8.50 -29.54 35.46
N ALA A 278 -7.92 -28.64 34.66
CA ALA A 278 -6.51 -28.26 34.76
C ALA A 278 -6.39 -26.85 35.36
N THR A 279 -5.65 -26.70 36.46
CA THR A 279 -5.50 -25.41 37.14
C THR A 279 -4.07 -24.90 37.12
N VAL A 280 -3.91 -23.58 37.17
CA VAL A 280 -2.61 -22.92 37.35
C VAL A 280 -2.76 -21.80 38.37
N ASN A 281 -1.86 -21.72 39.36
CA ASN A 281 -1.84 -20.67 40.36
C ASN A 281 -0.40 -20.26 40.71
N THR A 282 -0.24 -19.03 41.20
CA THR A 282 1.04 -18.53 41.71
C THR A 282 1.08 -18.58 43.23
N VAL A 283 2.28 -18.81 43.78
CA VAL A 283 2.52 -18.83 45.23
C VAL A 283 3.71 -17.97 45.62
N HIS A 284 3.56 -17.19 46.68
CA HIS A 284 4.67 -16.60 47.40
C HIS A 284 4.98 -17.42 48.66
N PRO A 285 6.20 -17.96 48.80
CA PRO A 285 6.56 -18.79 49.96
C PRO A 285 6.87 -18.00 51.25
N GLY A 286 6.73 -16.67 51.23
CA GLY A 286 7.22 -15.78 52.30
C GLY A 286 8.71 -15.46 52.18
N ILE A 287 9.26 -14.78 53.19
CA ILE A 287 10.70 -14.49 53.30
C ILE A 287 11.37 -15.74 53.89
N VAL A 288 11.91 -16.61 53.03
CA VAL A 288 12.54 -17.88 53.41
C VAL A 288 14.05 -17.74 53.33
N SER A 289 14.78 -18.25 54.32
CA SER A 289 16.24 -18.35 54.24
C SER A 289 16.59 -19.31 53.12
N THR A 290 16.89 -18.74 51.95
CA THR A 290 17.18 -19.48 50.72
C THR A 290 18.48 -18.99 50.16
N ASP A 291 19.17 -19.93 49.53
CA ASP A 291 20.47 -19.74 48.89
C ASP A 291 20.47 -18.86 47.62
N ILE A 292 19.40 -18.11 47.39
CA ILE A 292 19.19 -17.29 46.20
C ILE A 292 20.25 -16.17 46.11
N TYR A 293 20.83 -15.75 47.24
CA TYR A 293 21.86 -14.71 47.31
C TYR A 293 23.30 -15.23 47.50
N ARG A 294 23.58 -16.52 47.22
CA ARG A 294 24.92 -17.12 47.35
C ARG A 294 26.03 -16.39 46.58
N SER A 295 25.69 -15.57 45.59
CA SER A 295 26.63 -14.80 44.76
C SER A 295 26.95 -13.39 45.29
N LEU A 296 26.40 -12.97 46.43
CA LEU A 296 26.75 -11.69 47.06
C LEU A 296 28.15 -11.74 47.70
N PRO A 297 28.89 -10.61 47.74
CA PRO A 297 30.12 -10.51 48.53
C PRO A 297 29.89 -10.91 49.99
N PHE A 298 30.84 -11.61 50.61
CA PHE A 298 30.69 -12.22 51.95
C PHE A 298 30.16 -11.27 53.03
N ILE A 299 30.60 -10.01 52.99
CA ILE A 299 30.18 -8.96 53.95
C ILE A 299 28.71 -8.57 53.73
N ALA A 300 28.28 -8.39 52.48
CA ALA A 300 26.89 -8.09 52.15
C ALA A 300 25.97 -9.29 52.46
N TRP A 301 26.44 -10.52 52.22
CA TRP A 301 25.74 -11.74 52.59
C TRP A 301 25.54 -11.85 54.11
N LYS A 302 26.59 -11.58 54.92
CA LYS A 302 26.48 -11.57 56.38
C LYS A 302 25.57 -10.45 56.90
N LEU A 303 25.63 -9.25 56.33
CA LEU A 303 24.83 -8.11 56.75
C LEU A 303 23.33 -8.32 56.46
N VAL A 304 23.01 -8.86 55.27
CA VAL A 304 21.63 -9.21 54.88
C VAL A 304 21.09 -10.34 55.75
N ASN A 305 21.89 -11.37 56.04
CA ASN A 305 21.47 -12.46 56.93
C ASN A 305 21.24 -11.96 58.37
N PHE A 306 22.16 -11.17 58.93
CA PHE A 306 22.02 -10.62 60.29
C PHE A 306 20.77 -9.75 60.48
N LEU A 307 20.42 -8.92 59.48
CA LEU A 307 19.21 -8.06 59.55
C LEU A 307 17.90 -8.83 59.30
N CYS A 308 17.96 -10.00 58.66
CA CYS A 308 16.78 -10.78 58.26
C CYS A 308 16.56 -12.05 59.12
N ASP A 309 17.52 -12.47 59.95
CA ASP A 309 17.48 -13.69 60.76
C ASP A 309 16.31 -13.77 61.76
N ILE A 310 15.70 -12.63 62.12
CA ILE A 310 14.52 -12.58 63.00
C ILE A 310 13.20 -12.88 62.25
N PHE A 311 13.20 -12.85 60.91
CA PHE A 311 11.98 -12.92 60.07
C PHE A 311 11.97 -14.08 59.07
N TYR A 312 13.04 -14.88 58.97
CA TYR A 312 13.11 -15.98 58.01
C TYR A 312 12.22 -17.17 58.40
N LYS A 313 11.42 -17.62 57.42
CA LYS A 313 10.82 -18.95 57.43
C LYS A 313 11.87 -20.01 57.11
N THR A 314 11.73 -21.18 57.71
CA THR A 314 12.47 -22.37 57.28
C THR A 314 11.96 -22.82 55.89
N PRO A 315 12.77 -23.56 55.10
CA PRO A 315 12.30 -24.14 53.84
C PRO A 315 11.01 -24.96 53.99
N LYS A 316 10.84 -25.68 55.11
CA LYS A 316 9.64 -26.47 55.42
C LYS A 316 8.40 -25.60 55.60
N GLU A 317 8.54 -24.47 56.29
CA GLU A 317 7.48 -23.47 56.46
C GLU A 317 7.19 -22.74 55.14
N GLY A 318 8.21 -22.46 54.34
CA GLY A 318 8.07 -21.84 53.01
C GLY A 318 7.35 -22.72 52.00
N ALA A 319 7.50 -24.05 52.09
CA ALA A 319 6.86 -25.00 51.19
C ALA A 319 5.37 -25.20 51.46
N GLN A 320 4.85 -24.81 52.62
CA GLN A 320 3.47 -25.13 53.02
C GLN A 320 2.41 -24.63 52.04
N THR A 321 2.55 -23.41 51.53
CA THR A 321 1.56 -22.86 50.57
C THR A 321 1.67 -23.55 49.21
N THR A 322 2.88 -23.88 48.76
CA THR A 322 3.10 -24.67 47.54
C THR A 322 2.46 -26.05 47.67
N ILE A 323 2.70 -26.73 48.79
CA ILE A 323 2.11 -28.04 49.09
C ILE A 323 0.58 -27.94 49.13
N HIS A 324 0.03 -26.93 49.80
CA HIS A 324 -1.42 -26.68 49.83
C HIS A 324 -2.01 -26.56 48.43
N LEU A 325 -1.36 -25.81 47.53
CA LEU A 325 -1.82 -25.72 46.13
C LEU A 325 -1.71 -27.05 45.38
N CYS A 326 -0.69 -27.86 45.66
CA CYS A 326 -0.55 -29.18 45.06
C CYS A 326 -1.64 -30.16 45.50
N VAL A 327 -2.06 -30.14 46.78
CA VAL A 327 -2.77 -31.28 47.39
C VAL A 327 -4.09 -30.96 48.11
N SER A 328 -4.43 -29.68 48.31
CA SER A 328 -5.65 -29.32 49.05
C SER A 328 -6.90 -29.43 48.19
N GLU A 329 -7.97 -30.01 48.73
CA GLU A 329 -9.29 -30.04 48.11
C GLU A 329 -9.93 -28.63 48.07
N GLU A 330 -9.56 -27.75 49.01
CA GLU A 330 -10.09 -26.39 49.12
C GLU A 330 -9.79 -25.49 47.91
N VAL A 331 -8.78 -25.85 47.12
CA VAL A 331 -8.37 -25.11 45.91
C VAL A 331 -8.68 -25.88 44.63
N GLU A 332 -9.55 -26.89 44.71
CA GLU A 332 -10.08 -27.57 43.54
C GLU A 332 -10.83 -26.57 42.63
N GLY A 333 -10.54 -26.61 41.33
CA GLY A 333 -11.10 -25.68 40.34
C GLY A 333 -10.55 -24.24 40.39
N VAL A 334 -9.92 -23.82 41.49
CA VAL A 334 -9.34 -22.48 41.64
C VAL A 334 -8.17 -22.31 40.67
N ARG A 335 -8.21 -21.25 39.86
CA ARG A 335 -7.21 -20.97 38.81
C ARG A 335 -6.96 -19.47 38.65
N GLY A 336 -5.75 -19.11 38.22
CA GLY A 336 -5.36 -17.73 37.93
C GLY A 336 -5.16 -16.86 39.16
N LYS A 337 -5.07 -17.46 40.35
CA LYS A 337 -4.98 -16.76 41.63
C LYS A 337 -3.55 -16.71 42.18
N TYR A 338 -3.36 -15.82 43.14
CA TYR A 338 -2.11 -15.61 43.86
C TYR A 338 -2.31 -16.00 45.33
N PHE A 339 -1.39 -16.80 45.87
CA PHE A 339 -1.50 -17.36 47.23
C PHE A 339 -0.31 -17.03 48.11
N MET A 340 -0.61 -16.84 49.40
CA MET A 340 0.35 -16.65 50.48
C MET A 340 -0.26 -17.19 51.78
N GLU A 341 0.54 -17.83 52.64
CA GLU A 341 0.06 -18.44 53.89
C GLU A 341 -1.15 -19.41 53.72
N CYS A 342 -1.14 -20.24 52.68
CA CYS A 342 -2.24 -21.14 52.33
C CYS A 342 -3.60 -20.44 52.11
N LYS A 343 -3.61 -19.14 51.78
CA LYS A 343 -4.80 -18.36 51.46
C LYS A 343 -4.61 -17.54 50.18
N GLU A 344 -5.72 -17.23 49.51
CA GLU A 344 -5.71 -16.27 48.40
C GLU A 344 -5.29 -14.89 48.94
N ALA A 345 -4.40 -14.21 48.21
CA ALA A 345 -3.87 -12.91 48.57
C ALA A 345 -3.87 -11.96 47.35
N GLU A 346 -3.78 -10.66 47.61
CA GLU A 346 -3.66 -9.66 46.55
C GLU A 346 -2.26 -9.64 45.94
N CYS A 347 -2.20 -9.53 44.62
CA CYS A 347 -0.96 -9.33 43.86
C CYS A 347 -0.88 -7.90 43.30
N SER A 348 0.22 -7.57 42.61
CA SER A 348 0.38 -6.26 41.96
C SER A 348 -0.84 -5.87 41.12
N SER A 349 -1.26 -4.60 41.22
CA SER A 349 -2.35 -4.02 40.42
C SER A 349 -2.10 -4.16 38.91
N LYS A 350 -0.84 -4.23 38.48
CA LYS A 350 -0.44 -4.49 37.09
C LYS A 350 -0.95 -5.83 36.56
N ALA A 351 -1.20 -6.80 37.44
CA ALA A 351 -1.80 -8.06 37.04
C ALA A 351 -3.31 -7.94 36.76
N GLY A 352 -3.95 -6.80 37.06
CA GLY A 352 -5.32 -6.48 36.66
C GLY A 352 -5.43 -5.92 35.25
N ASP A 353 -4.31 -5.55 34.62
CA ASP A 353 -4.27 -5.05 33.25
C ASP A 353 -4.27 -6.23 32.27
N ASP A 354 -5.44 -6.51 31.69
CA ASP A 354 -5.63 -7.61 30.73
C ASP A 354 -4.83 -7.41 29.44
N GLU A 355 -4.57 -6.16 29.02
CA GLU A 355 -3.75 -5.89 27.85
C GLU A 355 -2.28 -6.26 28.13
N LEU A 356 -1.75 -5.85 29.28
CA LEU A 356 -0.39 -6.21 29.69
C LEU A 356 -0.22 -7.74 29.83
N VAL A 357 -1.22 -8.43 30.37
CA VAL A 357 -1.24 -9.90 30.48
C VAL A 357 -1.08 -10.54 29.10
N GLU A 358 -1.84 -10.08 28.12
CA GLU A 358 -1.81 -10.62 26.75
C GLU A 358 -0.53 -10.24 25.99
N GLN A 359 -0.03 -9.01 26.18
CA GLN A 359 1.23 -8.56 25.60
C GLN A 359 2.43 -9.38 26.10
N VAL A 360 2.52 -9.63 27.42
CA VAL A 360 3.58 -10.45 28.01
C VAL A 360 3.47 -11.90 27.53
N TRP A 361 2.27 -12.46 27.44
CA TRP A 361 2.04 -13.79 26.88
C TRP A 361 2.53 -13.90 25.43
N CYS A 362 2.11 -12.98 24.56
CA CYS A 362 2.51 -12.96 23.15
C CYS A 362 4.03 -12.81 23.01
N LYS A 363 4.64 -11.95 23.83
CA LYS A 363 6.09 -11.75 23.81
C LYS A 363 6.86 -12.98 24.30
N SER A 364 6.34 -13.69 25.30
CA SER A 364 6.90 -14.97 25.74
C SER A 364 6.85 -16.04 24.67
N LEU A 365 5.74 -16.12 23.93
CA LEU A 365 5.62 -17.02 22.79
C LEU A 365 6.62 -16.70 21.68
N GLU A 366 6.84 -15.41 21.37
CA GLU A 366 7.85 -14.95 20.40
C GLU A 366 9.26 -15.38 20.85
N LEU A 367 9.65 -15.02 22.08
CA LEU A 367 11.01 -15.25 22.58
C LEU A 367 11.34 -16.73 22.79
N THR A 368 10.35 -17.55 23.13
CA THR A 368 10.53 -19.01 23.29
C THR A 368 10.31 -19.79 22.00
N SER A 369 10.06 -19.12 20.86
CA SER A 369 9.73 -19.76 19.58
C SER A 369 8.57 -20.76 19.66
N LEU A 370 7.63 -20.56 20.60
CA LEU A 370 6.44 -21.40 20.83
C LEU A 370 5.18 -20.84 20.16
N ALA A 371 5.28 -19.68 19.52
CA ALA A 371 4.13 -18.93 19.08
C ALA A 371 3.28 -19.65 18.02
N LEU A 372 3.90 -20.52 17.22
CA LEU A 372 3.19 -21.48 16.39
C LEU A 372 2.59 -22.60 17.26
N TYR A 373 3.40 -23.33 18.03
CA TYR A 373 2.98 -24.47 18.87
C TYR A 373 1.73 -24.22 19.75
N VAL A 374 1.65 -23.07 20.43
CA VAL A 374 0.56 -22.79 21.39
C VAL A 374 -0.74 -22.35 20.72
N LYS A 375 -0.66 -21.57 19.62
CA LYS A 375 -1.83 -21.15 18.83
C LYS A 375 -2.59 -22.35 18.24
N LEU A 376 -1.91 -23.48 18.09
CA LEU A 376 -2.39 -24.68 17.43
C LEU A 376 -3.02 -25.71 18.37
N LYS A 377 -2.65 -25.66 19.66
CA LYS A 377 -3.06 -26.63 20.69
C LYS A 377 -4.32 -26.21 21.43
N LEU A 378 -4.63 -24.91 21.46
CA LEU A 378 -5.65 -24.33 22.34
C LEU A 378 -6.96 -23.94 21.63
N GLU A 379 -7.07 -24.10 20.31
CA GLU A 379 -8.31 -23.86 19.55
C GLU A 379 -8.85 -25.16 18.94
N PRO A 380 -9.71 -25.93 19.66
CA PRO A 380 -10.24 -27.19 19.18
C PRO A 380 -11.60 -26.99 18.49
N VAL A 381 -11.65 -26.21 17.41
CA VAL A 381 -12.85 -26.17 16.55
C VAL A 381 -12.40 -26.48 15.12
N LYS A 382 -12.99 -27.50 14.51
CA LYS A 382 -12.85 -27.79 13.08
C LYS A 382 -14.13 -27.33 12.39
N GLY A 383 -14.14 -26.09 11.88
CA GLY A 383 -15.26 -25.56 11.10
C GLY A 383 -15.43 -26.36 9.81
N VAL A 384 -16.67 -26.76 9.53
CA VAL A 384 -17.06 -27.49 8.31
C VAL A 384 -18.05 -26.64 7.54
N CYS A 385 -17.89 -26.57 6.22
CA CYS A 385 -18.87 -25.89 5.37
C CYS A 385 -20.15 -26.71 5.31
N THR A 386 -21.29 -26.10 5.67
CA THR A 386 -22.62 -26.73 5.67
C THR A 386 -23.48 -26.33 4.48
N SER A 387 -23.00 -25.41 3.63
CA SER A 387 -23.76 -24.93 2.46
C SER A 387 -23.94 -26.03 1.42
N ASN A 388 -25.16 -26.15 0.89
CA ASN A 388 -25.53 -27.11 -0.17
C ASN A 388 -25.71 -26.45 -1.54
N VAL A 389 -25.26 -25.19 -1.71
CA VAL A 389 -25.39 -24.43 -2.97
C VAL A 389 -24.73 -25.16 -4.14
N ARG A 390 -25.46 -25.20 -5.27
CA ARG A 390 -25.00 -25.67 -6.59
C ARG A 390 -24.33 -24.54 -7.37
N LEU A 391 -23.38 -24.91 -8.23
CA LEU A 391 -22.54 -24.01 -9.03
C LEU A 391 -22.66 -24.30 -10.53
N ASP A 392 -23.76 -24.91 -10.97
CA ASP A 392 -23.99 -25.25 -12.37
C ASP A 392 -23.91 -23.98 -13.25
N GLY A 393 -23.09 -24.04 -14.31
CA GLY A 393 -22.84 -22.91 -15.22
C GLY A 393 -21.88 -21.83 -14.69
N LYS A 394 -21.34 -21.98 -13.48
CA LYS A 394 -20.34 -21.07 -12.90
C LYS A 394 -18.92 -21.47 -13.28
N ILE A 395 -18.03 -20.50 -13.39
CA ILE A 395 -16.60 -20.73 -13.66
C ILE A 395 -15.78 -20.41 -12.40
N ALA A 396 -15.03 -21.38 -11.91
CA ALA A 396 -14.12 -21.25 -10.79
C ALA A 396 -12.66 -21.40 -11.23
N LEU A 397 -11.78 -20.51 -10.76
CA LEU A 397 -10.34 -20.58 -10.97
C LEU A 397 -9.64 -20.81 -9.64
N VAL A 398 -8.89 -21.92 -9.52
CA VAL A 398 -8.14 -22.27 -8.31
C VAL A 398 -6.65 -22.32 -8.62
N THR A 399 -5.88 -21.38 -8.07
CA THR A 399 -4.42 -21.40 -8.20
C THR A 399 -3.83 -22.47 -7.27
N GLY A 400 -2.91 -23.29 -7.78
CA GLY A 400 -2.37 -24.42 -7.03
C GLY A 400 -3.42 -25.51 -6.74
N GLY A 401 -4.46 -25.62 -7.58
CA GLY A 401 -5.56 -26.58 -7.43
C GLY A 401 -5.20 -28.04 -7.71
N ASN A 402 -3.92 -28.37 -7.90
CA ASN A 402 -3.47 -29.70 -8.30
C ASN A 402 -3.04 -30.61 -7.13
N GLN A 403 -2.98 -30.09 -5.90
CA GLN A 403 -2.60 -30.87 -4.71
C GLN A 403 -3.08 -30.18 -3.41
N GLY A 404 -3.13 -30.92 -2.31
CA GLY A 404 -3.41 -30.38 -0.97
C GLY A 404 -4.76 -29.67 -0.89
N ILE A 405 -4.80 -28.55 -0.17
CA ILE A 405 -6.02 -27.75 0.09
C ILE A 405 -6.68 -27.30 -1.23
N GLY A 406 -5.86 -26.89 -2.21
CA GLY A 406 -6.35 -26.45 -3.51
C GLY A 406 -7.06 -27.55 -4.28
N LEU A 407 -6.55 -28.79 -4.21
CA LEU A 407 -7.19 -29.95 -4.84
C LEU A 407 -8.56 -30.25 -4.23
N GLU A 408 -8.65 -30.26 -2.90
CA GLU A 408 -9.92 -30.50 -2.20
C GLU A 408 -10.93 -29.39 -2.46
N THR A 409 -10.48 -28.13 -2.52
CA THR A 409 -11.31 -26.99 -2.92
C THR A 409 -11.80 -27.15 -4.36
N ALA A 410 -10.92 -27.49 -5.29
CA ALA A 410 -11.28 -27.73 -6.69
C ALA A 410 -12.28 -28.90 -6.84
N ARG A 411 -12.09 -29.98 -6.07
CA ARG A 411 -12.97 -31.15 -6.06
C ARG A 411 -14.36 -30.80 -5.56
N ASP A 412 -14.48 -30.05 -4.47
CA ASP A 412 -15.78 -29.64 -3.92
C ASP A 412 -16.54 -28.72 -4.88
N LEU A 413 -15.86 -27.72 -5.45
CA LEU A 413 -16.47 -26.82 -6.45
C LEU A 413 -16.92 -27.59 -7.71
N ALA A 414 -16.14 -28.57 -8.16
CA ALA A 414 -16.51 -29.44 -9.27
C ALA A 414 -17.69 -30.36 -8.91
N ALA A 415 -17.73 -30.95 -7.71
CA ALA A 415 -18.86 -31.75 -7.23
C ALA A 415 -20.17 -30.94 -7.20
N ARG A 416 -20.08 -29.64 -6.95
CA ARG A 416 -21.20 -28.69 -7.01
C ARG A 416 -21.61 -28.27 -8.43
N GLY A 417 -20.92 -28.74 -9.47
CA GLY A 417 -21.27 -28.49 -10.87
C GLY A 417 -20.53 -27.33 -11.55
N ALA A 418 -19.56 -26.70 -10.87
CA ALA A 418 -18.78 -25.63 -11.49
C ALA A 418 -17.87 -26.17 -12.61
N ARG A 419 -17.57 -25.33 -13.60
CA ARG A 419 -16.38 -25.51 -14.45
C ARG A 419 -15.17 -25.04 -13.67
N VAL A 420 -14.21 -25.93 -13.39
CA VAL A 420 -13.06 -25.63 -12.53
C VAL A 420 -11.77 -25.57 -13.35
N LEU A 421 -11.09 -24.43 -13.28
CA LEU A 421 -9.78 -24.21 -13.90
C LEU A 421 -8.69 -24.38 -12.84
N ILE A 422 -7.88 -25.43 -13.01
CA ILE A 422 -6.70 -25.68 -12.17
C ILE A 422 -5.51 -24.96 -12.77
N ALA A 423 -5.08 -23.89 -12.10
CA ALA A 423 -3.95 -23.08 -12.55
C ALA A 423 -2.68 -23.40 -11.76
N CYS A 424 -1.71 -24.06 -12.40
CA CYS A 424 -0.46 -24.44 -11.76
C CYS A 424 0.69 -24.66 -12.76
N ARG A 425 1.90 -24.90 -12.24
CA ARG A 425 3.12 -25.06 -13.05
C ARG A 425 3.32 -26.46 -13.61
N ASP A 426 2.88 -27.47 -12.87
CA ASP A 426 3.16 -28.87 -13.17
C ASP A 426 1.98 -29.50 -13.91
N ALA A 427 2.12 -29.65 -15.23
CA ALA A 427 1.09 -30.21 -16.10
C ALA A 427 0.77 -31.67 -15.77
N LYS A 428 1.77 -32.46 -15.34
CA LYS A 428 1.58 -33.88 -15.02
C LYS A 428 0.71 -34.04 -13.77
N LYS A 429 1.07 -33.33 -12.69
CA LYS A 429 0.25 -33.33 -11.47
C LYS A 429 -1.14 -32.75 -11.70
N ALA A 430 -1.27 -31.76 -12.58
CA ALA A 430 -2.58 -31.23 -12.96
C ALA A 430 -3.44 -32.29 -13.65
N ALA A 431 -2.87 -33.07 -14.58
CA ALA A 431 -3.59 -34.16 -15.25
C ALA A 431 -4.06 -35.24 -14.26
N GLU A 432 -3.20 -35.62 -13.30
CA GLU A 432 -3.55 -36.55 -12.23
C GLU A 432 -4.72 -36.02 -11.37
N ALA A 433 -4.65 -34.74 -10.97
CA ALA A 433 -5.73 -34.08 -10.23
C ALA A 433 -7.05 -34.00 -11.01
N ILE A 434 -7.00 -33.70 -12.32
CA ILE A 434 -8.18 -33.64 -13.18
C ILE A 434 -8.85 -35.02 -13.28
N ALA A 435 -8.06 -36.06 -13.50
CA ALA A 435 -8.57 -37.43 -13.57
C ALA A 435 -9.23 -37.86 -12.25
N ASP A 436 -8.60 -37.54 -11.11
CA ASP A 436 -9.15 -37.82 -9.79
C ASP A 436 -10.46 -37.06 -9.52
N ILE A 437 -10.51 -35.75 -9.81
CA ILE A 437 -11.74 -34.96 -9.63
C ILE A 437 -12.86 -35.49 -10.52
N ALA A 438 -12.58 -35.77 -11.79
CA ALA A 438 -13.57 -36.32 -12.72
C ALA A 438 -14.12 -37.66 -12.21
N ALA A 439 -13.24 -38.56 -11.75
CA ALA A 439 -13.64 -39.86 -11.23
C ALA A 439 -14.46 -39.77 -9.92
N THR A 440 -14.09 -38.86 -9.02
CA THR A 440 -14.72 -38.75 -7.70
C THR A 440 -16.00 -37.92 -7.69
N THR A 441 -16.16 -37.00 -8.64
CA THR A 441 -17.30 -36.06 -8.69
C THR A 441 -18.27 -36.32 -9.84
N GLY A 442 -17.84 -37.07 -10.87
CA GLY A 442 -18.58 -37.23 -12.12
C GLY A 442 -18.59 -35.99 -13.02
N ASN A 443 -17.91 -34.89 -12.63
CA ASN A 443 -17.86 -33.66 -13.40
C ASN A 443 -16.59 -33.61 -14.26
N ASN A 444 -16.78 -33.66 -15.58
CA ASN A 444 -15.68 -33.60 -16.57
C ASN A 444 -15.31 -32.16 -16.97
N LEU A 445 -15.93 -31.13 -16.38
CA LEU A 445 -15.66 -29.71 -16.68
C LEU A 445 -14.48 -29.17 -15.87
N VAL A 446 -13.39 -29.94 -15.76
CA VAL A 446 -12.17 -29.55 -15.05
C VAL A 446 -11.02 -29.45 -16.04
N GLU A 447 -10.34 -28.30 -16.06
CA GLU A 447 -9.34 -27.99 -17.07
C GLU A 447 -8.04 -27.48 -16.45
N TYR A 448 -6.91 -27.89 -17.03
CA TYR A 448 -5.60 -27.36 -16.68
C TYR A 448 -5.32 -26.04 -17.41
N ARG A 449 -4.68 -25.10 -16.70
CA ARG A 449 -4.08 -23.90 -17.31
C ARG A 449 -2.67 -23.65 -16.72
N PRO A 450 -1.63 -23.46 -17.54
CA PRO A 450 -0.27 -23.26 -17.06
C PRO A 450 -0.12 -21.88 -16.40
N LEU A 451 0.30 -21.86 -15.14
CA LEU A 451 0.52 -20.63 -14.38
C LEU A 451 1.71 -20.74 -13.44
N ASP A 452 2.68 -19.85 -13.61
CA ASP A 452 3.81 -19.67 -12.69
C ASP A 452 3.77 -18.29 -12.04
N LEU A 453 3.30 -18.23 -10.78
CA LEU A 453 3.23 -16.99 -10.02
C LEU A 453 4.61 -16.39 -9.69
N ALA A 454 5.70 -17.15 -9.84
CA ALA A 454 7.06 -16.65 -9.67
C ALA A 454 7.58 -15.84 -10.87
N ARG A 455 6.77 -15.69 -11.93
CA ARG A 455 7.14 -14.99 -13.17
C ARG A 455 5.98 -14.15 -13.69
N PHE A 456 6.10 -12.82 -13.66
CA PHE A 456 5.03 -11.93 -14.12
C PHE A 456 4.71 -12.09 -15.60
N SER A 457 5.67 -12.50 -16.43
CA SER A 457 5.47 -12.86 -17.83
C SER A 457 4.42 -13.99 -17.97
N SER A 458 4.55 -15.05 -17.19
CA SER A 458 3.60 -16.17 -17.13
C SER A 458 2.22 -15.73 -16.64
N VAL A 459 2.17 -14.87 -15.61
CA VAL A 459 0.89 -14.35 -15.07
C VAL A 459 0.13 -13.53 -16.12
N ARG A 460 0.83 -12.68 -16.88
CA ARG A 460 0.21 -11.87 -17.94
C ARG A 460 -0.30 -12.73 -19.10
N GLN A 461 0.49 -13.70 -19.53
CA GLN A 461 0.10 -14.64 -20.58
C GLN A 461 -1.16 -15.43 -20.16
N PHE A 462 -1.16 -15.97 -18.94
CA PHE A 462 -2.33 -16.65 -18.39
C PHE A 462 -3.57 -15.75 -18.42
N ALA A 463 -3.45 -14.51 -17.97
CA ALA A 463 -4.59 -13.59 -17.91
C ALA A 463 -5.11 -13.23 -19.32
N GLU A 464 -4.23 -13.08 -20.31
CA GLU A 464 -4.61 -12.87 -21.72
C GLU A 464 -5.35 -14.09 -22.29
N ASP A 465 -4.81 -15.29 -22.06
CA ASP A 465 -5.44 -16.54 -22.49
C ASP A 465 -6.81 -16.76 -21.81
N PHE A 466 -6.92 -16.47 -20.51
CA PHE A 466 -8.19 -16.54 -19.79
C PHE A 466 -9.19 -15.53 -20.34
N ASN A 467 -8.80 -14.26 -20.45
CA ASN A 467 -9.69 -13.17 -20.88
C ASN A 467 -10.20 -13.33 -22.31
N SER A 468 -9.45 -14.03 -23.17
CA SER A 468 -9.85 -14.35 -24.54
C SER A 468 -10.70 -15.62 -24.64
N SER A 469 -10.56 -16.55 -23.69
CA SER A 469 -11.28 -17.83 -23.69
C SER A 469 -12.61 -17.78 -22.93
N TYR A 470 -12.73 -16.89 -21.94
CA TYR A 470 -13.86 -16.83 -21.02
C TYR A 470 -14.41 -15.40 -20.92
N ASP A 471 -15.73 -15.29 -20.92
CA ASP A 471 -16.47 -14.03 -20.73
C ASP A 471 -16.75 -13.71 -19.25
N ARG A 472 -16.69 -14.73 -18.38
CA ARG A 472 -17.00 -14.66 -16.95
C ARG A 472 -15.98 -15.36 -16.04
N LEU A 473 -15.93 -14.95 -14.78
CA LEU A 473 -15.20 -15.60 -13.68
C LEU A 473 -15.99 -15.41 -12.38
N ASP A 474 -16.65 -16.46 -11.91
CA ASP A 474 -17.55 -16.37 -10.74
C ASP A 474 -16.82 -16.56 -9.41
N ILE A 475 -15.81 -17.45 -9.38
CA ILE A 475 -15.05 -17.76 -8.15
C ILE A 475 -13.56 -17.75 -8.47
N LEU A 476 -12.80 -16.92 -7.76
CA LEU A 476 -11.33 -16.86 -7.84
C LEU A 476 -10.73 -17.25 -6.49
N VAL A 477 -10.03 -18.38 -6.43
CA VAL A 477 -9.32 -18.86 -5.24
C VAL A 477 -7.82 -18.68 -5.42
N ASN A 478 -7.26 -17.68 -4.75
CA ASN A 478 -5.82 -17.45 -4.66
C ASN A 478 -5.23 -18.36 -3.57
N ASN A 479 -5.04 -19.65 -3.92
CA ASN A 479 -4.56 -20.70 -3.00
C ASN A 479 -3.06 -21.01 -3.15
N ALA A 480 -2.46 -20.78 -4.31
CA ALA A 480 -1.05 -21.11 -4.53
C ALA A 480 -0.13 -20.36 -3.55
N GLY A 481 0.82 -21.09 -2.96
CA GLY A 481 1.81 -20.52 -2.06
C GLY A 481 3.03 -21.42 -1.87
N CYS A 482 4.12 -20.86 -1.35
CA CYS A 482 5.35 -21.53 -0.98
C CYS A 482 5.92 -20.97 0.34
N GLY A 483 6.74 -21.78 1.01
CA GLY A 483 7.48 -21.43 2.22
C GLY A 483 8.74 -22.30 2.33
N GLY A 484 9.70 -21.89 3.16
CA GLY A 484 10.95 -22.66 3.36
C GLY A 484 11.77 -22.86 2.09
N LEU A 485 11.65 -21.97 1.10
CA LEU A 485 12.50 -21.98 -0.09
C LEU A 485 13.85 -21.31 0.22
N GLU A 486 14.91 -21.76 -0.45
CA GLU A 486 16.19 -21.06 -0.40
C GLU A 486 16.00 -19.59 -0.79
N PRO A 487 16.57 -18.64 -0.02
CA PRO A 487 16.37 -17.22 -0.27
C PRO A 487 16.98 -16.87 -1.62
N ARG A 488 16.15 -16.36 -2.54
CA ARG A 488 16.59 -15.91 -3.86
C ARG A 488 15.60 -14.91 -4.44
N LEU A 489 16.10 -14.08 -5.34
CA LEU A 489 15.26 -13.25 -6.19
C LEU A 489 14.70 -14.07 -7.37
N THR A 490 13.53 -13.69 -7.84
CA THR A 490 12.94 -14.13 -9.10
C THR A 490 13.56 -13.40 -10.30
N GLU A 491 13.15 -13.77 -11.51
CA GLU A 491 13.50 -13.01 -12.73
C GLU A 491 12.95 -11.57 -12.73
N ASP A 492 11.89 -11.32 -11.94
CA ASP A 492 11.28 -10.00 -11.77
C ASP A 492 11.96 -9.18 -10.65
N GLY A 493 13.02 -9.71 -10.00
CA GLY A 493 13.80 -9.01 -8.98
C GLY A 493 13.12 -8.92 -7.61
N ILE A 494 12.17 -9.80 -7.30
CA ILE A 494 11.42 -9.84 -6.04
C ILE A 494 11.80 -11.12 -5.27
N ASP A 495 11.80 -11.07 -3.94
CA ASP A 495 11.92 -12.29 -3.11
C ASP A 495 10.91 -13.38 -3.55
N ILE A 496 11.40 -14.60 -3.70
CA ILE A 496 10.61 -15.72 -4.25
C ILE A 496 9.34 -16.02 -3.44
N VAL A 497 9.38 -15.89 -2.11
CA VAL A 497 8.23 -16.16 -1.24
C VAL A 497 7.21 -15.03 -1.37
N MET A 498 7.66 -13.78 -1.30
CA MET A 498 6.81 -12.60 -1.52
C MET A 498 6.15 -12.61 -2.90
N GLN A 499 6.89 -12.98 -3.95
CA GLN A 499 6.31 -12.99 -5.29
C GLN A 499 5.27 -14.09 -5.48
N VAL A 500 5.57 -15.33 -5.09
CA VAL A 500 4.63 -16.44 -5.29
C VAL A 500 3.37 -16.27 -4.44
N ASN A 501 3.52 -15.91 -3.17
CA ASN A 501 2.40 -15.85 -2.23
C ASN A 501 1.54 -14.61 -2.44
N TYR A 502 2.16 -13.46 -2.75
CA TYR A 502 1.48 -12.17 -2.75
C TYR A 502 1.49 -11.49 -4.13
N PHE A 503 2.63 -11.04 -4.65
CA PHE A 503 2.64 -10.17 -5.84
C PHE A 503 2.14 -10.84 -7.13
N GLY A 504 2.40 -12.14 -7.31
CA GLY A 504 1.90 -12.91 -8.43
C GLY A 504 0.38 -13.02 -8.39
N ALA A 505 -0.19 -13.34 -7.22
CA ALA A 505 -1.63 -13.40 -7.01
C ALA A 505 -2.31 -12.03 -7.15
N PHE A 506 -1.67 -10.98 -6.62
CA PHE A 506 -2.08 -9.59 -6.78
C PHE A 506 -2.17 -9.19 -8.25
N LEU A 507 -1.13 -9.47 -9.04
CA LEU A 507 -1.10 -9.18 -10.47
C LEU A 507 -2.17 -9.97 -11.22
N LEU A 508 -2.27 -11.29 -10.97
CA LEU A 508 -3.27 -12.16 -11.60
C LEU A 508 -4.69 -11.63 -11.37
N THR A 509 -5.04 -11.42 -10.10
CA THR A 509 -6.38 -10.96 -9.71
C THR A 509 -6.67 -9.61 -10.35
N SER A 510 -5.72 -8.67 -10.32
CA SER A 510 -5.86 -7.35 -10.93
C SER A 510 -6.14 -7.41 -12.44
N LEU A 511 -5.55 -8.36 -13.16
CA LEU A 511 -5.76 -8.55 -14.60
C LEU A 511 -7.06 -9.28 -14.96
N LEU A 512 -7.70 -9.94 -13.98
CA LEU A 512 -8.95 -10.67 -14.15
C LEU A 512 -10.17 -9.93 -13.54
N LEU A 513 -9.95 -8.79 -12.89
CA LEU A 513 -11.00 -8.05 -12.17
C LEU A 513 -12.21 -7.73 -13.04
N ASP A 514 -12.03 -7.35 -14.31
CA ASP A 514 -13.15 -7.01 -15.20
C ASP A 514 -14.09 -8.21 -15.39
N LYS A 515 -13.55 -9.42 -15.49
CA LYS A 515 -14.35 -10.66 -15.61
C LYS A 515 -15.06 -10.99 -14.31
N VAL A 516 -14.39 -10.83 -13.18
CA VAL A 516 -15.01 -11.02 -11.85
C VAL A 516 -16.17 -10.04 -11.67
N ILE A 517 -15.96 -8.75 -11.94
CA ILE A 517 -16.97 -7.70 -11.82
C ILE A 517 -18.15 -7.92 -12.77
N ALA A 518 -17.91 -8.42 -13.99
CA ALA A 518 -18.98 -8.76 -14.92
C ALA A 518 -19.81 -9.97 -14.49
N SER A 519 -19.30 -10.80 -13.57
CA SER A 519 -19.90 -12.08 -13.16
C SER A 519 -20.70 -12.02 -11.87
N LYS A 520 -20.95 -10.82 -11.33
CA LYS A 520 -21.68 -10.64 -10.07
C LYS A 520 -23.01 -11.43 -10.05
N PRO A 521 -23.36 -12.07 -8.92
CA PRO A 521 -22.55 -12.19 -7.71
C PRO A 521 -21.32 -13.09 -7.92
N SER A 522 -20.16 -12.62 -7.46
CA SER A 522 -18.86 -13.29 -7.67
C SER A 522 -17.97 -13.21 -6.42
N ARG A 523 -17.05 -14.16 -6.24
CA ARG A 523 -16.28 -14.33 -5.00
C ARG A 523 -14.77 -14.44 -5.26
N ILE A 524 -13.98 -13.71 -4.49
CA ILE A 524 -12.52 -13.79 -4.45
C ILE A 524 -12.11 -14.28 -3.06
N VAL A 525 -11.39 -15.39 -2.98
CA VAL A 525 -10.92 -15.98 -1.72
C VAL A 525 -9.39 -16.00 -1.72
N ILE A 526 -8.77 -15.37 -0.71
CA ILE A 526 -7.32 -15.21 -0.61
C ILE A 526 -6.80 -16.03 0.57
N LEU A 527 -5.93 -17.02 0.32
CA LEU A 527 -5.41 -17.88 1.38
C LEU A 527 -4.23 -17.22 2.10
N THR A 528 -4.44 -16.95 3.39
CA THR A 528 -3.44 -16.48 4.33
C THR A 528 -3.06 -17.58 5.34
N SER A 529 -2.38 -17.24 6.43
CA SER A 529 -1.93 -18.17 7.46
C SER A 529 -1.82 -17.49 8.81
N CYS A 530 -2.08 -18.22 9.90
CA CYS A 530 -1.97 -17.74 11.27
C CYS A 530 -0.61 -17.10 11.62
N VAL A 531 0.43 -17.35 10.82
CA VAL A 531 1.76 -16.74 10.98
C VAL A 531 1.79 -15.24 10.66
N HIS A 532 0.76 -14.68 10.01
CA HIS A 532 0.66 -13.24 9.76
C HIS A 532 0.72 -12.43 11.08
N SER A 533 0.38 -13.03 12.22
CA SER A 533 0.47 -12.39 13.54
C SER A 533 1.91 -12.11 13.97
N PHE A 534 2.90 -12.74 13.32
CA PHE A 534 4.34 -12.50 13.56
C PHE A 534 4.97 -11.53 12.56
N ALA A 535 4.19 -11.06 11.58
CA ALA A 535 4.68 -10.15 10.56
C ALA A 535 5.04 -8.79 11.17
N ARG A 536 6.16 -8.22 10.71
CA ARG A 536 6.56 -6.83 10.96
C ARG A 536 6.85 -6.22 9.59
N LEU A 537 5.85 -5.52 9.08
CA LEU A 537 5.84 -5.07 7.70
C LEU A 537 6.47 -3.68 7.60
N HIS A 538 7.42 -3.52 6.68
CA HIS A 538 7.95 -2.23 6.29
C HIS A 538 7.77 -2.12 4.78
N VAL A 539 7.06 -1.10 4.32
CA VAL A 539 6.57 -1.00 2.92
C VAL A 539 7.72 -0.96 1.91
N ASP A 540 8.83 -0.31 2.28
CA ASP A 540 10.00 -0.17 1.40
C ASP A 540 10.75 -1.49 1.18
N ASP A 541 10.56 -2.48 2.06
CA ASP A 541 11.33 -3.73 2.05
C ASP A 541 10.57 -4.90 1.41
N LEU A 542 9.31 -4.71 1.00
CA LEU A 542 8.43 -5.78 0.49
C LEU A 542 9.00 -6.61 -0.67
N HIS A 543 9.94 -6.05 -1.44
CA HIS A 543 10.56 -6.70 -2.60
C HIS A 543 11.98 -7.20 -2.34
N LYS A 544 12.61 -6.76 -1.24
CA LYS A 544 14.04 -6.99 -0.99
C LYS A 544 14.29 -8.41 -0.49
N LEU A 545 15.50 -8.89 -0.76
CA LEU A 545 16.05 -10.11 -0.17
C LEU A 545 17.03 -9.72 0.95
N ASP A 546 16.51 -9.10 2.00
CA ASP A 546 17.29 -8.57 3.11
C ASP A 546 17.39 -9.53 4.31
N ARG A 547 16.48 -10.52 4.40
CA ARG A 547 16.42 -11.48 5.51
C ARG A 547 16.92 -12.87 5.12
N VAL A 548 18.19 -13.14 5.36
CA VAL A 548 18.85 -14.42 5.07
C VAL A 548 18.81 -15.35 6.28
N GLY A 549 18.74 -16.68 6.05
CA GLY A 549 18.67 -17.70 7.10
C GLY A 549 17.24 -18.13 7.49
N TYR A 550 17.14 -19.11 8.39
CA TYR A 550 15.86 -19.77 8.74
C TYR A 550 14.81 -18.80 9.30
N PHE A 551 15.20 -17.91 10.23
CA PHE A 551 14.32 -16.87 10.77
C PHE A 551 13.90 -15.86 9.69
N GLY A 552 14.81 -15.52 8.77
CA GLY A 552 14.49 -14.60 7.67
C GLY A 552 13.41 -15.13 6.73
N GLN A 553 13.49 -16.40 6.35
CA GLN A 553 12.47 -17.08 5.54
C GLN A 553 11.11 -17.14 6.26
N PHE A 554 11.11 -17.41 7.57
CA PHE A 554 9.89 -17.39 8.38
C PHE A 554 9.23 -16.01 8.35
N PHE A 555 10.00 -14.93 8.55
CA PHE A 555 9.45 -13.57 8.52
C PHE A 555 9.01 -13.13 7.11
N SER A 556 9.71 -13.51 6.04
CA SER A 556 9.25 -13.25 4.67
C SER A 556 7.90 -13.93 4.41
N TYR A 557 7.76 -15.20 4.83
CA TYR A 557 6.49 -15.91 4.74
C TYR A 557 5.39 -15.24 5.58
N ALA A 558 5.66 -14.86 6.82
CA ALA A 558 4.72 -14.14 7.68
C ALA A 558 4.28 -12.80 7.07
N ASN A 559 5.23 -12.01 6.55
CA ASN A 559 4.98 -10.74 5.88
C ASN A 559 4.11 -10.94 4.62
N SER A 560 4.38 -11.95 3.79
CA SER A 560 3.56 -12.27 2.62
C SER A 560 2.10 -12.54 3.00
N LYS A 561 1.88 -13.20 4.14
CA LYS A 561 0.55 -13.57 4.64
C LYS A 561 -0.18 -12.40 5.31
N LEU A 562 0.54 -11.42 5.87
CA LEU A 562 -0.04 -10.15 6.29
C LEU A 562 -0.43 -9.28 5.07
N CYS A 563 0.40 -9.24 4.03
CA CYS A 563 0.07 -8.55 2.78
C CYS A 563 -1.23 -9.07 2.15
N ASP A 564 -1.50 -10.38 2.21
CA ASP A 564 -2.76 -10.98 1.76
C ASP A 564 -4.00 -10.36 2.46
N ILE A 565 -3.91 -10.07 3.77
CA ILE A 565 -5.00 -9.46 4.55
C ILE A 565 -5.16 -7.98 4.21
N LEU A 566 -4.05 -7.22 4.19
CA LEU A 566 -4.05 -5.82 3.79
C LEU A 566 -4.65 -5.64 2.38
N TRP A 567 -4.26 -6.51 1.46
CA TRP A 567 -4.78 -6.53 0.09
C TRP A 567 -6.26 -6.90 0.01
N THR A 568 -6.72 -7.84 0.84
CA THR A 568 -8.14 -8.18 0.96
C THR A 568 -8.97 -6.97 1.36
N LYS A 569 -8.53 -6.20 2.38
CA LYS A 569 -9.20 -4.95 2.81
C LYS A 569 -9.16 -3.89 1.70
N ALA A 570 -8.00 -3.71 1.05
CA ALA A 570 -7.84 -2.76 -0.06
C ALA A 570 -8.77 -3.08 -1.24
N LEU A 571 -8.91 -4.35 -1.62
CA LEU A 571 -9.82 -4.81 -2.68
C LEU A 571 -11.29 -4.60 -2.27
N ALA A 572 -11.67 -4.97 -1.05
CA ALA A 572 -13.06 -4.82 -0.59
C ALA A 572 -13.56 -3.38 -0.68
N LYS A 573 -12.70 -2.40 -0.37
CA LYS A 573 -13.00 -0.95 -0.51
C LYS A 573 -13.15 -0.49 -1.96
N ARG A 574 -12.49 -1.18 -2.91
CA ARG A 574 -12.40 -0.76 -4.33
C ARG A 574 -13.36 -1.50 -5.25
N LEU A 575 -13.85 -2.66 -4.82
CA LEU A 575 -14.74 -3.49 -5.62
C LEU A 575 -16.20 -3.08 -5.40
N PRO A 576 -16.98 -3.01 -6.48
CA PRO A 576 -18.38 -2.64 -6.38
C PRO A 576 -19.18 -3.70 -5.57
N GLU A 577 -20.39 -3.33 -5.16
CA GLU A 577 -21.33 -4.27 -4.54
C GLU A 577 -21.58 -5.48 -5.45
N GLY A 578 -21.81 -6.65 -4.82
CA GLY A 578 -21.96 -7.95 -5.49
C GLY A 578 -20.65 -8.71 -5.75
N VAL A 579 -19.47 -8.11 -5.55
CA VAL A 579 -18.18 -8.85 -5.53
C VAL A 579 -17.73 -9.02 -4.09
N ILE A 580 -17.68 -10.26 -3.61
CA ILE A 580 -17.25 -10.59 -2.25
C ILE A 580 -15.76 -10.93 -2.28
N VAL A 581 -14.97 -10.35 -1.38
CA VAL A 581 -13.54 -10.67 -1.22
C VAL A 581 -13.20 -10.82 0.25
N ASN A 582 -12.66 -11.97 0.63
CA ASN A 582 -12.28 -12.28 2.02
C ASN A 582 -10.98 -13.10 2.07
N ALA A 583 -10.27 -12.99 3.20
CA ALA A 583 -9.06 -13.72 3.49
C ALA A 583 -9.39 -14.95 4.35
N VAL A 584 -8.66 -16.05 4.17
CA VAL A 584 -8.89 -17.30 4.92
C VAL A 584 -7.60 -17.90 5.44
N HIS A 585 -7.61 -18.30 6.71
CA HIS A 585 -6.64 -19.25 7.24
C HIS A 585 -7.21 -20.68 7.19
N PRO A 586 -6.54 -21.62 6.51
CA PRO A 586 -7.02 -23.00 6.39
C PRO A 586 -6.73 -23.89 7.63
N GLY A 587 -6.16 -23.36 8.71
CA GLY A 587 -5.58 -24.16 9.80
C GLY A 587 -4.18 -24.69 9.45
N ILE A 588 -3.57 -25.49 10.35
CA ILE A 588 -2.37 -26.25 9.96
C ILE A 588 -2.83 -27.46 9.18
N VAL A 589 -2.44 -27.49 7.91
CA VAL A 589 -2.69 -28.62 7.06
C VAL A 589 -1.36 -29.25 6.73
N LYS A 590 -1.30 -30.57 6.75
CA LYS A 590 -0.12 -31.31 6.27
C LYS A 590 -0.03 -31.08 4.77
N THR A 591 0.71 -30.05 4.38
CA THR A 591 0.88 -29.64 2.98
C THR A 591 2.34 -29.80 2.59
N GLU A 592 2.56 -30.01 1.30
CA GLU A 592 3.90 -30.10 0.69
C GLU A 592 4.69 -28.78 0.73
N ILE A 593 4.21 -27.75 1.44
CA ILE A 593 4.83 -26.43 1.52
C ILE A 593 6.21 -26.49 2.17
N TYR A 594 6.42 -27.41 3.12
CA TYR A 594 7.69 -27.59 3.85
C TYR A 594 8.63 -28.61 3.22
N ARG A 595 8.36 -29.08 2.00
CA ARG A 595 9.13 -30.17 1.38
C ARG A 595 10.62 -29.89 1.16
N ARG A 596 11.03 -28.63 1.23
CA ARG A 596 12.43 -28.17 1.04
C ARG A 596 13.13 -27.73 2.33
N ILE A 597 12.45 -27.82 3.48
CA ILE A 597 13.11 -27.67 4.79
C ILE A 597 14.04 -28.90 5.00
N PRO A 598 15.25 -28.71 5.56
CA PRO A 598 16.16 -29.83 5.87
C PRO A 598 15.44 -30.96 6.63
N TYR A 599 15.71 -32.21 6.26
CA TYR A 599 14.97 -33.40 6.70
C TYR A 599 14.76 -33.47 8.23
N VAL A 600 15.80 -33.12 9.01
CA VAL A 600 15.76 -33.12 10.47
C VAL A 600 14.81 -32.06 11.03
N ALA A 601 14.85 -30.83 10.48
CA ALA A 601 13.95 -29.76 10.88
C ALA A 601 12.50 -30.02 10.42
N ARG A 602 12.31 -30.67 9.27
CA ARG A 602 11.00 -31.15 8.81
C ARG A 602 10.44 -32.23 9.74
N LYS A 603 11.25 -33.22 10.13
CA LYS A 603 10.84 -34.28 11.06
C LYS A 603 10.52 -33.75 12.46
N LEU A 604 11.26 -32.75 12.94
CA LEU A 604 10.99 -32.08 14.22
C LEU A 604 9.69 -31.24 14.14
N LEU A 605 9.49 -30.50 13.05
CA LEU A 605 8.25 -29.74 12.83
C LEU A 605 7.04 -30.67 12.66
N ASP A 606 7.19 -31.76 11.91
CA ASP A 606 6.18 -32.80 11.71
C ASP A 606 5.85 -33.48 13.05
N PHE A 607 6.85 -33.84 13.87
CA PHE A 607 6.63 -34.41 15.20
C PHE A 607 5.89 -33.45 16.15
N LEU A 608 6.22 -32.16 16.13
CA LEU A 608 5.55 -31.14 16.93
C LEU A 608 4.12 -30.83 16.45
N CYS A 609 3.80 -31.11 15.18
CA CYS A 609 2.50 -30.80 14.56
C CYS A 609 1.63 -32.03 14.24
N ASP A 610 2.15 -33.26 14.34
CA ASP A 610 1.51 -34.50 13.85
C ASP A 610 0.23 -34.89 14.61
N ILE A 611 -0.07 -34.26 15.75
CA ILE A 611 -1.32 -34.46 16.51
C ILE A 611 -2.42 -33.43 16.10
N PHE A 612 -2.10 -32.37 15.36
CA PHE A 612 -3.02 -31.26 15.02
C PHE A 612 -3.16 -30.98 13.52
N TYR A 613 -2.52 -31.77 12.66
CA TYR A 613 -2.69 -31.62 11.22
C TYR A 613 -4.15 -31.87 10.83
N LYS A 614 -4.77 -30.83 10.28
CA LYS A 614 -5.94 -31.01 9.44
C LYS A 614 -5.52 -31.78 8.20
N THR A 615 -6.37 -32.70 7.79
CA THR A 615 -6.33 -33.24 6.44
C THR A 615 -6.53 -32.10 5.44
N PRO A 616 -6.03 -32.21 4.20
CA PRO A 616 -6.35 -31.24 3.15
C PRO A 616 -7.84 -30.94 3.01
N LYS A 617 -8.69 -31.96 3.22
CA LYS A 617 -10.16 -31.84 3.14
C LYS A 617 -10.73 -30.98 4.26
N GLU A 618 -10.26 -31.17 5.49
CA GLU A 618 -10.62 -30.33 6.64
C GLU A 618 -10.07 -28.90 6.49
N GLY A 619 -8.87 -28.76 5.91
CA GLY A 619 -8.26 -27.46 5.64
C GLY A 619 -8.97 -26.64 4.57
N ALA A 620 -9.61 -27.30 3.60
CA ALA A 620 -10.37 -26.65 2.54
C ALA A 620 -11.73 -26.11 3.00
N GLN A 621 -12.24 -26.52 4.17
CA GLN A 621 -13.62 -26.21 4.59
C GLN A 621 -13.91 -24.71 4.67
N THR A 622 -13.05 -23.91 5.29
CA THR A 622 -13.26 -22.46 5.37
C THR A 622 -13.15 -21.80 4.00
N THR A 623 -12.23 -22.26 3.14
CA THR A 623 -12.11 -21.78 1.75
C THR A 623 -13.39 -22.06 0.96
N ILE A 624 -13.91 -23.28 1.06
CA ILE A 624 -15.17 -23.70 0.43
C ILE A 624 -16.33 -22.86 0.97
N HIS A 625 -16.43 -22.70 2.29
CA HIS A 625 -17.44 -21.86 2.93
C HIS A 625 -17.45 -20.44 2.35
N LEU A 626 -16.29 -19.81 2.18
CA LEU A 626 -16.22 -18.48 1.54
C LEU A 626 -16.59 -18.50 0.05
N CYS A 627 -16.35 -19.60 -0.65
CA CYS A 627 -16.72 -19.75 -2.05
C CYS A 627 -18.24 -19.92 -2.27
N VAL A 628 -18.97 -20.54 -1.33
CA VAL A 628 -20.36 -21.00 -1.59
C VAL A 628 -21.39 -20.67 -0.51
N SER A 629 -21.00 -20.24 0.68
CA SER A 629 -21.95 -20.01 1.78
C SER A 629 -22.77 -18.75 1.55
N GLU A 630 -24.07 -18.86 1.76
CA GLU A 630 -25.01 -17.74 1.78
C GLU A 630 -24.81 -16.86 3.02
N GLU A 631 -24.27 -17.41 4.12
CA GLU A 631 -24.03 -16.70 5.38
C GLU A 631 -23.00 -15.56 5.26
N VAL A 632 -22.13 -15.63 4.24
CA VAL A 632 -21.12 -14.60 3.98
C VAL A 632 -21.51 -13.68 2.83
N GLU A 633 -22.77 -13.73 2.38
CA GLU A 633 -23.28 -12.80 1.39
C GLU A 633 -23.23 -11.36 1.95
N GLY A 634 -22.69 -10.42 1.17
CA GLY A 634 -22.44 -9.04 1.63
C GLY A 634 -21.25 -8.88 2.59
N VAL A 635 -20.71 -9.94 3.18
CA VAL A 635 -19.53 -9.86 4.08
C VAL A 635 -18.26 -9.72 3.24
N ARG A 636 -17.54 -8.60 3.39
CA ARG A 636 -16.36 -8.27 2.57
C ARG A 636 -15.23 -7.64 3.38
N GLY A 637 -14.00 -7.90 2.97
CA GLY A 637 -12.80 -7.34 3.60
C GLY A 637 -12.45 -8.00 4.93
N LYS A 638 -13.01 -9.17 5.22
CA LYS A 638 -12.86 -9.88 6.50
C LYS A 638 -11.88 -11.04 6.41
N TYR A 639 -11.42 -11.48 7.57
CA TYR A 639 -10.52 -12.61 7.74
C TYR A 639 -11.28 -13.74 8.46
N PHE A 640 -11.17 -14.96 7.92
CA PHE A 640 -11.89 -16.12 8.41
C PHE A 640 -10.97 -17.26 8.84
N MET A 641 -11.39 -17.95 9.89
CA MET A 641 -10.83 -19.20 10.38
C MET A 641 -11.98 -20.09 10.87
N GLU A 642 -11.91 -21.40 10.66
CA GLU A 642 -12.98 -22.33 11.09
C GLU A 642 -14.40 -21.94 10.65
N CYS A 643 -14.56 -21.48 9.40
CA CYS A 643 -15.85 -20.97 8.86
C CYS A 643 -16.46 -19.79 9.63
N LYS A 644 -15.66 -19.05 10.42
CA LYS A 644 -16.10 -17.87 11.18
C LYS A 644 -15.12 -16.70 11.00
N GLU A 645 -15.61 -15.48 11.19
CA GLU A 645 -14.74 -14.29 11.27
C GLU A 645 -13.80 -14.45 12.48
N ALA A 646 -12.53 -14.09 12.31
CA ALA A 646 -11.50 -14.26 13.33
C ALA A 646 -10.60 -13.02 13.40
N GLU A 647 -9.80 -12.93 14.48
CA GLU A 647 -8.86 -11.84 14.67
C GLU A 647 -7.61 -12.00 13.80
N TYR A 648 -7.03 -10.85 13.44
CA TYR A 648 -5.85 -10.75 12.61
C TYR A 648 -4.84 -9.74 13.17
N ASN A 649 -3.66 -9.63 12.55
CA ASN A 649 -2.63 -8.68 12.98
C ASN A 649 -3.13 -7.23 12.87
N THR A 650 -3.05 -6.47 13.96
CA THR A 650 -3.57 -5.09 14.06
C THR A 650 -2.92 -4.09 13.11
N GLN A 651 -1.74 -4.39 12.54
CA GLN A 651 -1.19 -3.60 11.42
C GLN A 651 -2.18 -3.49 10.25
N ALA A 652 -3.05 -4.49 10.05
CA ALA A 652 -4.05 -4.42 9.00
C ALA A 652 -5.22 -3.46 9.30
N ASP A 653 -5.33 -2.92 10.52
CA ASP A 653 -6.29 -1.86 10.87
C ASP A 653 -5.77 -0.45 10.55
N ASP A 654 -4.49 -0.31 10.22
CA ASP A 654 -3.92 0.92 9.70
C ASP A 654 -4.30 1.11 8.22
N ASP A 655 -5.27 1.98 8.00
CA ASP A 655 -5.76 2.34 6.66
C ASP A 655 -4.68 3.01 5.80
N GLU A 656 -3.72 3.72 6.40
CA GLU A 656 -2.59 4.30 5.65
C GLU A 656 -1.67 3.19 5.15
N LEU A 657 -1.32 2.24 6.01
CA LEU A 657 -0.50 1.08 5.62
C LEU A 657 -1.18 0.26 4.51
N VAL A 658 -2.50 0.05 4.59
CA VAL A 658 -3.28 -0.62 3.54
C VAL A 658 -3.08 0.07 2.18
N GLU A 659 -3.17 1.40 2.15
CA GLU A 659 -3.00 2.19 0.94
C GLU A 659 -1.55 2.20 0.44
N GLN A 660 -0.57 2.34 1.33
CA GLN A 660 0.85 2.30 0.98
C GLN A 660 1.23 0.95 0.35
N VAL A 661 0.81 -0.16 0.95
CA VAL A 661 1.06 -1.52 0.43
C VAL A 661 0.37 -1.71 -0.91
N TRP A 662 -0.86 -1.23 -1.08
CA TRP A 662 -1.57 -1.25 -2.37
C TRP A 662 -0.80 -0.49 -3.46
N HIS A 663 -0.35 0.74 -3.17
CA HIS A 663 0.42 1.55 -4.12
C HIS A 663 1.76 0.91 -4.48
N LYS A 664 2.48 0.39 -3.48
CA LYS A 664 3.75 -0.32 -3.71
C LYS A 664 3.54 -1.58 -4.56
N SER A 665 2.44 -2.27 -4.36
CA SER A 665 2.06 -3.45 -5.17
C SER A 665 1.77 -3.08 -6.62
N LEU A 666 1.08 -1.97 -6.87
CA LEU A 666 0.88 -1.46 -8.23
C LEU A 666 2.19 -1.06 -8.91
N GLU A 667 3.13 -0.48 -8.16
CA GLU A 667 4.46 -0.11 -8.65
C GLU A 667 5.27 -1.35 -9.07
N LEU A 668 5.48 -2.28 -8.15
CA LEU A 668 6.33 -3.46 -8.35
C LEU A 668 5.76 -4.40 -9.43
N THR A 669 4.44 -4.51 -9.53
CA THR A 669 3.78 -5.31 -10.58
C THR A 669 3.63 -4.56 -11.90
N SER A 670 4.17 -3.34 -12.02
CA SER A 670 4.06 -2.49 -13.20
C SER A 670 2.62 -2.19 -13.65
N LEU A 671 1.63 -2.31 -12.76
CA LEU A 671 0.25 -1.91 -13.01
C LEU A 671 0.06 -0.38 -12.91
N SER A 672 0.89 0.29 -12.10
CA SER A 672 0.91 1.76 -11.99
C SER A 672 1.33 2.45 -13.31
N LEU A 673 2.22 1.81 -14.08
CA LEU A 673 2.65 2.27 -15.41
C LEU A 673 1.49 2.32 -16.42
N GLY A 674 0.44 1.53 -16.22
CA GLY A 674 -0.78 1.54 -17.03
C GLY A 674 -1.63 2.78 -16.79
N ARG A 675 -2.01 3.07 -15.54
CA ARG A 675 -2.86 4.23 -15.19
C ARG A 675 -2.12 5.55 -15.35
N THR A 676 -0.89 5.64 -14.84
CA THR A 676 -0.05 6.83 -15.01
C THR A 676 0.32 7.02 -16.48
N GLY A 677 0.54 5.95 -17.23
CA GLY A 677 0.77 6.02 -18.68
C GLY A 677 -0.45 6.50 -19.45
N VAL A 678 -1.65 6.01 -19.12
CA VAL A 678 -2.92 6.46 -19.71
C VAL A 678 -3.19 7.91 -19.32
N LEU A 679 -3.03 8.29 -18.06
CA LEU A 679 -3.19 9.66 -17.59
C LEU A 679 -2.19 10.61 -18.24
N ILE A 680 -0.92 10.21 -18.39
CA ILE A 680 0.06 11.01 -19.12
C ILE A 680 -0.30 11.05 -20.60
N ALA A 681 -0.73 9.95 -21.22
CA ALA A 681 -1.14 9.95 -22.62
C ALA A 681 -2.35 10.86 -22.83
N CYS A 682 -3.39 10.79 -21.98
CA CYS A 682 -4.53 11.71 -21.96
C CYS A 682 -4.09 13.14 -21.66
N TYR A 683 -3.17 13.36 -20.72
CA TYR A 683 -2.60 14.67 -20.43
C TYR A 683 -1.80 15.21 -21.62
N LEU A 684 -1.10 14.38 -22.39
CA LEU A 684 -0.40 14.79 -23.61
C LEU A 684 -1.40 15.06 -24.75
N VAL A 685 -2.46 14.26 -24.87
CA VAL A 685 -3.60 14.54 -25.77
C VAL A 685 -4.22 15.90 -25.43
N TYR A 686 -4.40 16.19 -24.14
CA TYR A 686 -4.91 17.46 -23.65
C TYR A 686 -3.87 18.59 -23.86
N SER A 687 -2.75 18.59 -23.16
CA SER A 687 -1.74 19.66 -23.18
C SER A 687 -1.08 19.88 -24.55
N LEU A 688 -0.76 18.82 -25.29
CA LEU A 688 -0.02 18.90 -26.55
C LEU A 688 -0.92 18.80 -27.79
N ARG A 689 -2.21 18.48 -27.63
CA ARG A 689 -3.20 18.33 -28.72
C ARG A 689 -2.75 17.30 -29.79
N ILE A 690 -2.09 16.23 -29.36
CA ILE A 690 -1.63 15.14 -30.23
C ILE A 690 -2.66 14.00 -30.27
N ARG A 691 -2.62 13.16 -31.31
CA ARG A 691 -3.48 11.97 -31.41
C ARG A 691 -3.15 10.97 -30.29
N ALA A 692 -4.13 10.20 -29.84
CA ALA A 692 -3.98 9.20 -28.80
C ALA A 692 -2.84 8.22 -29.13
N ASN A 693 -2.75 7.74 -30.36
CA ASN A 693 -1.69 6.80 -30.77
C ASN A 693 -0.28 7.42 -30.69
N ASP A 694 -0.15 8.72 -31.00
CA ASP A 694 1.12 9.45 -30.87
C ASP A 694 1.47 9.70 -29.40
N ALA A 695 0.49 10.05 -28.57
CA ALA A 695 0.66 10.19 -27.14
C ALA A 695 1.13 8.88 -26.51
N ILE A 696 0.46 7.77 -26.84
CA ILE A 696 0.82 6.43 -26.39
C ILE A 696 2.24 6.07 -26.82
N ARG A 697 2.62 6.34 -28.08
CA ARG A 697 4.00 6.13 -28.58
C ARG A 697 5.02 6.96 -27.79
N LEU A 698 4.74 8.24 -27.50
CA LEU A 698 5.62 9.11 -26.73
C LEU A 698 5.79 8.65 -25.28
N VAL A 699 4.69 8.26 -24.62
CA VAL A 699 4.74 7.70 -23.27
C VAL A 699 5.54 6.39 -23.29
N ARG A 700 5.29 5.49 -24.24
CA ARG A 700 6.03 4.23 -24.39
C ARG A 700 7.52 4.43 -24.69
N LYS A 701 7.90 5.48 -25.44
CA LYS A 701 9.30 5.79 -25.74
C LYS A 701 10.09 6.25 -24.50
N LYS A 702 9.48 7.07 -23.64
CA LYS A 702 10.10 7.57 -22.39
C LYS A 702 9.93 6.61 -21.21
N ARG A 703 8.83 5.85 -21.21
CA ARG A 703 8.44 4.86 -20.21
C ARG A 703 8.02 3.58 -20.92
N PRO A 704 8.98 2.71 -21.29
CA PRO A 704 8.70 1.42 -21.90
C PRO A 704 7.64 0.65 -21.10
N LYS A 705 6.76 -0.08 -21.80
CA LYS A 705 5.67 -0.87 -21.18
C LYS A 705 4.53 -0.05 -20.53
N SER A 706 4.44 1.26 -20.73
CA SER A 706 3.26 2.06 -20.35
C SER A 706 2.12 1.95 -21.39
N VAL A 707 0.85 2.01 -20.95
CA VAL A 707 -0.37 1.79 -21.79
C VAL A 707 -0.28 0.48 -22.59
N GLN A 708 -0.66 -0.67 -22.03
CA GLN A 708 -0.43 -1.99 -22.64
C GLN A 708 -1.67 -2.61 -23.27
N THR A 709 -2.82 -2.51 -22.60
CA THR A 709 -4.01 -3.28 -22.96
C THR A 709 -4.86 -2.54 -24.00
N SER A 710 -5.65 -3.29 -24.77
CA SER A 710 -6.59 -2.73 -25.74
C SER A 710 -7.57 -1.74 -25.10
N GLY A 711 -8.03 -2.03 -23.88
CA GLY A 711 -8.91 -1.11 -23.12
C GLY A 711 -8.23 0.21 -22.72
N GLN A 712 -6.94 0.18 -22.37
CA GLN A 712 -6.16 1.39 -22.06
C GLN A 712 -5.94 2.24 -23.32
N ILE A 713 -5.64 1.61 -24.46
CA ILE A 713 -5.49 2.29 -25.75
C ILE A 713 -6.82 2.94 -26.17
N LEU A 714 -7.93 2.18 -26.08
CA LEU A 714 -9.27 2.65 -26.40
C LEU A 714 -9.68 3.83 -25.50
N CYS A 715 -9.33 3.80 -24.22
CA CYS A 715 -9.59 4.89 -23.27
C CYS A 715 -8.93 6.21 -23.70
N VAL A 716 -7.64 6.18 -24.08
CA VAL A 716 -6.94 7.38 -24.58
C VAL A 716 -7.54 7.86 -25.91
N GLN A 717 -7.96 6.95 -26.78
CA GLN A 717 -8.62 7.28 -28.06
C GLN A 717 -10.01 7.90 -27.86
N GLN A 718 -10.80 7.39 -26.92
CA GLN A 718 -12.10 7.96 -26.55
C GLN A 718 -11.93 9.34 -25.88
N PHE A 719 -10.94 9.48 -24.99
CA PHE A 719 -10.58 10.77 -24.39
C PHE A 719 -10.15 11.79 -25.46
N GLU A 720 -9.35 11.39 -26.45
CA GLU A 720 -8.99 12.22 -27.59
C GLU A 720 -10.23 12.67 -28.39
N HIS A 721 -11.12 11.74 -28.71
CA HIS A 721 -12.33 12.01 -29.48
C HIS A 721 -13.27 13.00 -28.75
N TYR A 722 -13.33 12.91 -27.42
CA TYR A 722 -14.12 13.82 -26.59
C TYR A 722 -13.44 15.19 -26.40
N MET A 723 -12.14 15.21 -26.09
CA MET A 723 -11.44 16.42 -25.66
C MET A 723 -11.00 17.31 -26.82
N LEU A 724 -10.45 16.76 -27.91
CA LEU A 724 -9.88 17.59 -28.96
C LEU A 724 -10.90 18.56 -29.60
N PRO A 725 -12.16 18.17 -29.89
CA PRO A 725 -13.18 19.08 -30.38
C PRO A 725 -13.50 20.25 -29.42
N GLN A 726 -13.33 20.04 -28.12
CA GLN A 726 -13.63 21.03 -27.07
C GLN A 726 -12.51 22.06 -26.85
N THR A 727 -11.41 21.95 -27.59
CA THR A 727 -10.14 22.65 -27.28
C THR A 727 -9.69 23.65 -28.33
N ILE A 728 -10.56 23.94 -29.29
CA ILE A 728 -10.39 25.00 -30.29
C ILE A 728 -10.67 26.34 -29.60
N VAL A 729 -9.63 27.16 -29.34
CA VAL A 729 -9.76 28.45 -28.64
C VAL A 729 -8.79 29.50 -29.18
N PHE A 730 -9.33 30.68 -29.47
CA PHE A 730 -8.65 31.95 -29.78
C PHE A 730 -8.33 32.70 -28.46
N SER A 731 -7.24 33.45 -28.40
CA SER A 731 -6.78 34.14 -27.19
C SER A 731 -7.13 35.64 -27.22
N SER A 732 -7.38 36.22 -26.04
CA SER A 732 -7.37 37.67 -25.79
C SER A 732 -6.36 37.96 -24.69
N LYS A 733 -5.46 38.88 -25.00
CA LYS A 733 -4.38 39.31 -24.12
C LYS A 733 -4.90 40.21 -23.00
N GLU A 734 -4.42 39.98 -21.78
CA GLU A 734 -4.04 41.07 -20.88
C GLU A 734 -2.60 40.78 -20.45
N THR A 735 -1.72 41.75 -20.66
CA THR A 735 -0.39 41.73 -20.06
C THR A 735 -0.17 43.03 -19.31
N ILE A 736 0.24 42.85 -18.04
CA ILE A 736 1.16 43.71 -17.27
C ILE A 736 0.50 44.91 -16.58
N ASN A 737 0.13 44.72 -15.31
CA ASN A 737 0.93 45.28 -14.20
C ASN A 737 0.47 44.75 -12.82
N LEU A 738 1.45 44.30 -12.03
CA LEU A 738 1.50 44.32 -10.56
C LEU A 738 0.41 43.55 -9.77
N THR A 739 0.71 42.33 -9.32
CA THR A 739 0.80 41.94 -7.88
C THR A 739 0.85 40.41 -7.70
N LYS A 740 1.56 39.99 -6.64
CA LYS A 740 1.88 38.62 -6.27
C LYS A 740 0.63 37.84 -5.84
N ASP A 741 0.06 37.01 -6.71
CA ASP A 741 -0.70 35.86 -6.21
C ASP A 741 -0.30 34.59 -6.95
N ARG A 742 0.10 33.59 -6.17
CA ARG A 742 0.79 32.37 -6.63
C ARG A 742 -0.15 31.16 -6.69
N LYS A 743 -1.46 31.40 -6.74
CA LYS A 743 -2.48 30.36 -6.85
C LYS A 743 -3.60 30.84 -7.77
N THR A 744 -3.71 30.26 -8.96
CA THR A 744 -4.97 29.68 -9.47
C THR A 744 -4.76 29.05 -10.86
N SER A 745 -5.58 28.04 -11.11
CA SER A 745 -5.49 26.95 -12.08
C SER A 745 -5.75 27.29 -13.56
N GLU A 746 -5.56 26.26 -14.40
CA GLU A 746 -5.86 26.18 -15.84
C GLU A 746 -7.12 26.92 -16.29
N PHE A 747 -7.05 27.51 -17.49
CA PHE A 747 -8.01 28.44 -18.06
C PHE A 747 -8.70 27.84 -19.29
N THR A 748 -10.03 27.72 -19.27
CA THR A 748 -10.85 27.15 -20.36
C THR A 748 -11.51 28.23 -21.24
N LEU A 749 -11.91 27.92 -22.48
CA LEU A 749 -12.68 28.82 -23.37
C LEU A 749 -13.90 29.44 -22.68
N LYS A 750 -14.58 28.65 -21.86
CA LYS A 750 -15.75 29.07 -21.10
C LYS A 750 -15.39 30.10 -20.02
N GLN A 751 -14.25 29.94 -19.34
CA GLN A 751 -13.73 30.93 -18.40
C GLN A 751 -13.13 32.16 -19.10
N HIS A 752 -12.58 32.01 -20.31
CA HIS A 752 -12.14 33.10 -21.17
C HIS A 752 -13.30 34.01 -21.62
N LEU A 753 -14.37 33.42 -22.14
CA LEU A 753 -15.59 34.14 -22.52
C LEU A 753 -16.33 34.74 -21.30
N TYR A 754 -16.19 34.13 -20.11
CA TYR A 754 -16.75 34.66 -18.86
C TYR A 754 -15.92 35.83 -18.28
N ARG A 755 -14.59 35.80 -18.41
CA ARG A 755 -13.70 36.89 -17.97
C ARG A 755 -13.68 38.07 -18.94
N GLN A 756 -13.79 37.85 -20.26
CA GLN A 756 -13.97 38.94 -21.24
C GLN A 756 -15.22 39.80 -20.97
N ARG A 757 -16.25 39.21 -20.34
CA ARG A 757 -17.47 39.90 -19.89
C ARG A 757 -17.21 40.87 -18.72
N ALA A 758 -16.09 40.74 -18.03
CA ALA A 758 -15.71 41.57 -16.88
C ALA A 758 -14.63 42.61 -17.22
N THR A 759 -13.81 42.39 -18.26
CA THR A 759 -12.70 43.29 -18.66
C THR A 759 -13.01 44.23 -19.82
N LEU A 760 -14.00 43.94 -20.67
CA LEU A 760 -14.44 44.88 -21.71
C LEU A 760 -15.61 45.71 -21.19
N HIS A 761 -15.47 47.04 -21.18
CA HIS A 761 -16.56 47.96 -20.81
C HIS A 761 -16.90 48.85 -22.01
N GLY A 762 -18.20 49.00 -22.31
CA GLY A 762 -18.68 49.96 -23.31
C GLY A 762 -18.71 49.44 -24.74
N LEU A 763 -18.58 50.34 -25.72
CA LEU A 763 -18.77 50.06 -27.16
C LEU A 763 -17.87 48.93 -27.71
N GLU A 764 -16.74 48.65 -27.07
CA GLU A 764 -15.78 47.60 -27.47
C GLU A 764 -16.24 46.18 -27.05
N GLU A 765 -17.06 46.04 -26.00
CA GLU A 765 -17.74 44.78 -25.61
C GLU A 765 -18.69 44.29 -26.72
N ARG A 766 -19.28 45.22 -27.49
CA ARG A 766 -20.24 44.93 -28.55
C ARG A 766 -19.62 44.54 -29.88
N ALA A 767 -18.33 44.82 -30.11
CA ALA A 767 -17.72 44.73 -31.44
C ALA A 767 -16.77 43.53 -31.65
N PHE A 768 -16.40 42.78 -30.60
CA PHE A 768 -15.36 41.73 -30.69
C PHE A 768 -15.76 40.37 -30.12
N ARG A 769 -16.96 40.23 -29.56
CA ARG A 769 -17.44 39.03 -28.85
C ARG A 769 -17.39 37.73 -29.67
N GLU A 770 -17.42 37.81 -31.00
CA GLU A 770 -17.63 36.66 -31.88
C GLU A 770 -16.70 36.60 -33.11
N LEU A 771 -15.69 37.47 -33.24
CA LEU A 771 -14.89 37.63 -34.47
C LEU A 771 -14.34 36.31 -35.04
N PRO A 772 -13.71 35.41 -34.25
CA PRO A 772 -13.16 34.18 -34.83
C PRO A 772 -14.21 33.17 -35.30
N LYS A 773 -15.35 33.13 -34.63
CA LYS A 773 -16.50 32.32 -35.01
C LYS A 773 -17.17 32.89 -36.26
N ILE A 774 -17.22 34.21 -36.40
CA ILE A 774 -17.72 34.90 -37.60
C ILE A 774 -16.84 34.59 -38.80
N VAL A 775 -15.51 34.76 -38.67
CA VAL A 775 -14.55 34.43 -39.73
C VAL A 775 -14.70 32.96 -40.15
N TYR A 776 -14.77 32.03 -39.20
CA TYR A 776 -14.99 30.61 -39.49
C TYR A 776 -16.32 30.33 -40.21
N CYS A 777 -17.43 30.83 -39.67
CA CYS A 777 -18.77 30.59 -40.23
C CYS A 777 -18.89 31.17 -41.65
N ILE A 778 -18.34 32.36 -41.90
CA ILE A 778 -18.35 32.98 -43.22
C ILE A 778 -17.47 32.18 -44.20
N CYS A 779 -16.23 31.86 -43.82
CA CYS A 779 -15.32 31.10 -44.70
C CYS A 779 -15.87 29.71 -45.05
N GLU A 780 -16.41 28.96 -44.08
CA GLU A 780 -17.02 27.66 -44.36
C GLU A 780 -18.31 27.78 -45.18
N ARG A 781 -19.12 28.83 -44.97
CA ARG A 781 -20.30 29.08 -45.80
C ARG A 781 -19.91 29.39 -47.25
N LEU A 782 -18.92 30.25 -47.47
CA LEU A 782 -18.41 30.57 -48.81
C LEU A 782 -17.89 29.32 -49.52
N LEU A 783 -17.19 28.43 -48.81
CA LEU A 783 -16.73 27.14 -49.36
C LEU A 783 -17.87 26.18 -49.65
N LYS A 784 -18.96 26.19 -48.86
CA LYS A 784 -20.16 25.42 -49.13
C LYS A 784 -20.88 25.91 -50.39
N LEU A 785 -21.01 27.23 -50.55
CA LEU A 785 -21.65 27.84 -51.72
C LEU A 785 -20.95 27.45 -53.03
N CYS A 786 -19.63 27.40 -53.03
CA CYS A 786 -18.86 26.99 -54.21
C CYS A 786 -18.51 25.49 -54.29
N GLY A 787 -19.15 24.64 -53.48
CA GLY A 787 -18.93 23.19 -53.51
C GLY A 787 -17.55 22.74 -53.04
N CYS A 788 -16.72 23.65 -52.53
CA CYS A 788 -15.36 23.40 -52.03
C CYS A 788 -15.32 22.91 -50.57
N HIS A 789 -16.49 22.72 -49.93
CA HIS A 789 -16.57 22.25 -48.54
C HIS A 789 -16.26 20.75 -48.41
N GLN A 790 -16.50 19.95 -49.45
CA GLN A 790 -16.17 18.52 -49.53
C GLN A 790 -15.44 18.24 -50.86
N SER A 791 -14.12 18.45 -50.93
CA SER A 791 -13.39 18.00 -52.12
C SER A 791 -13.23 16.48 -52.10
N VAL A 792 -13.97 15.84 -52.99
CA VAL A 792 -13.93 14.42 -53.35
C VAL A 792 -12.47 13.98 -53.60
N GLY A 793 -11.93 13.10 -52.75
CA GLY A 793 -10.67 12.36 -53.00
C GLY A 793 -9.38 12.89 -52.37
N LEU A 794 -9.38 14.08 -51.75
CA LEU A 794 -8.31 14.55 -50.87
C LEU A 794 -8.94 14.85 -49.52
N ASP A 795 -8.69 13.99 -48.53
CA ASP A 795 -9.18 14.14 -47.15
C ASP A 795 -8.51 15.38 -46.52
N PHE A 796 -9.07 16.58 -46.77
CA PHE A 796 -8.71 17.80 -46.05
C PHE A 796 -9.22 17.70 -44.61
N ARG A 797 -8.67 16.76 -43.84
CA ARG A 797 -8.70 16.85 -42.39
C ARG A 797 -7.96 18.12 -42.04
N VAL A 798 -8.68 19.12 -41.53
CA VAL A 798 -8.06 20.15 -40.71
C VAL A 798 -7.33 19.38 -39.59
N LYS A 799 -6.01 19.20 -39.73
CA LYS A 799 -5.20 18.63 -38.66
C LYS A 799 -5.42 19.55 -37.45
N ASN A 800 -5.90 19.02 -36.34
CA ASN A 800 -6.07 19.76 -35.07
C ASN A 800 -4.73 20.22 -34.42
N LYS A 801 -3.64 20.27 -35.21
CA LYS A 801 -2.36 20.86 -34.83
C LYS A 801 -2.26 22.20 -35.56
N PRO A 802 -2.05 23.32 -34.86
CA PRO A 802 -1.64 24.56 -35.52
C PRO A 802 -0.39 24.29 -36.36
N PHE A 803 -0.35 24.78 -37.60
CA PHE A 803 0.77 24.58 -38.52
C PHE A 803 2.10 24.99 -37.90
N TYR A 804 2.14 26.05 -37.07
CA TYR A 804 3.35 26.49 -36.38
C TYR A 804 3.97 25.39 -35.49
N LYS A 805 3.14 24.55 -34.84
CA LYS A 805 3.61 23.42 -34.00
C LYS A 805 4.15 22.26 -34.84
N SER A 806 3.52 21.95 -35.98
CA SER A 806 3.98 20.92 -36.91
C SER A 806 5.25 21.35 -37.66
N PHE A 807 5.34 22.63 -38.05
CA PHE A 807 6.45 23.27 -38.73
C PHE A 807 7.71 23.33 -37.85
N MET A 808 7.59 23.83 -36.61
CA MET A 808 8.65 23.80 -35.60
C MET A 808 9.15 22.37 -35.33
N VAL A 809 8.23 21.40 -35.16
CA VAL A 809 8.57 20.00 -34.89
C VAL A 809 9.19 19.29 -36.11
N TYR A 810 8.75 19.60 -37.33
CA TYR A 810 9.31 19.05 -38.57
C TYR A 810 10.71 19.60 -38.86
N LYS A 811 10.95 20.90 -38.61
CA LYS A 811 12.28 21.51 -38.75
C LYS A 811 13.23 21.12 -37.63
N LEU A 812 12.78 20.98 -36.37
CA LEU A 812 13.57 20.36 -35.29
C LEU A 812 13.98 18.91 -35.57
N ARG A 813 13.22 18.18 -36.42
CA ARG A 813 13.60 16.85 -36.92
C ARG A 813 14.59 16.89 -38.07
N LYS A 814 14.67 17.99 -38.84
CA LYS A 814 15.60 18.19 -39.96
C LYS A 814 16.80 19.11 -39.64
N SER A 815 16.80 19.80 -38.51
CA SER A 815 17.91 20.61 -38.04
C SER A 815 18.96 19.74 -37.34
N LYS A 816 19.61 18.91 -38.13
CA LYS A 816 21.08 18.94 -38.14
C LYS A 816 21.49 19.33 -39.56
N PRO A 817 21.68 20.61 -39.87
CA PRO A 817 22.88 20.92 -40.61
C PRO A 817 24.07 20.57 -39.69
N PRO A 818 25.24 20.19 -40.22
CA PRO A 818 26.45 20.27 -39.40
C PRO A 818 26.54 21.70 -38.85
N ASP A 819 26.91 21.83 -37.57
CA ASP A 819 27.18 23.14 -36.96
C ASP A 819 28.07 23.95 -37.91
N PRO A 820 27.69 25.17 -38.35
CA PRO A 820 28.65 26.05 -38.99
C PRO A 820 29.69 26.39 -37.93
N THR A 821 30.92 25.96 -38.16
CA THR A 821 31.98 26.06 -37.17
C THR A 821 32.47 27.49 -36.96
N THR A 822 32.00 28.46 -37.74
CA THR A 822 32.35 29.88 -37.60
C THR A 822 31.17 30.85 -37.83
N PRO A 823 31.19 32.05 -37.21
CA PRO A 823 30.17 33.09 -37.39
C PRO A 823 30.00 33.60 -38.84
N GLU A 824 31.04 33.50 -39.67
CA GLU A 824 31.00 33.93 -41.09
C GLU A 824 30.15 33.02 -41.97
N GLU A 825 30.12 31.71 -41.69
CA GLU A 825 29.30 30.74 -42.42
C GLU A 825 27.79 30.95 -42.15
N ALA A 826 27.43 31.34 -40.92
CA ALA A 826 26.05 31.68 -40.56
C ALA A 826 25.55 32.96 -41.26
N ALA A 827 26.41 33.98 -41.41
CA ALA A 827 26.09 35.20 -42.15
C ALA A 827 25.89 34.93 -43.65
N THR A 828 26.74 34.07 -44.24
CA THR A 828 26.70 33.72 -45.67
C THR A 828 25.42 32.95 -46.06
N GLU A 829 24.90 32.09 -45.17
CA GLU A 829 23.67 31.34 -45.40
C GLU A 829 22.40 32.23 -45.28
N LEU A 830 22.44 33.22 -44.38
CA LEU A 830 21.42 34.27 -44.26
C LEU A 830 21.39 35.19 -45.50
N ASP A 831 22.56 35.54 -46.04
CA ASP A 831 22.67 36.32 -47.28
C ASP A 831 22.17 35.54 -48.52
N ARG A 832 22.40 34.22 -48.58
CA ARG A 832 21.83 33.35 -49.62
C ARG A 832 20.31 33.25 -49.56
N ILE A 833 19.71 33.22 -48.37
CA ILE A 833 18.25 33.20 -48.18
C ILE A 833 17.65 34.57 -48.55
N ALA A 834 18.35 35.67 -48.25
CA ALA A 834 17.96 37.03 -48.63
C ALA A 834 17.99 37.27 -50.16
N ALA A 835 18.76 36.47 -50.92
CA ALA A 835 18.86 36.55 -52.38
C ALA A 835 17.81 35.71 -53.15
N LEU A 836 16.87 35.03 -52.47
CA LEU A 836 15.89 34.17 -53.13
C LEU A 836 14.78 34.97 -53.85
N PRO A 837 14.43 34.64 -55.11
CA PRO A 837 13.37 35.34 -55.84
C PRO A 837 11.97 35.12 -55.23
N MET A 838 10.99 35.93 -55.65
CA MET A 838 9.58 35.75 -55.24
C MET A 838 9.09 34.34 -55.59
N VAL A 839 8.32 33.75 -54.69
CA VAL A 839 7.72 32.43 -54.92
C VAL A 839 6.47 32.59 -55.78
N GLU A 840 6.49 32.03 -57.00
CA GLU A 840 5.28 31.92 -57.82
C GLU A 840 4.32 30.87 -57.23
N TRP A 841 3.04 31.22 -57.11
CA TRP A 841 2.00 30.28 -56.72
C TRP A 841 1.74 29.31 -57.87
N ARG A 842 2.20 28.05 -57.74
CA ARG A 842 1.96 26.99 -58.72
C ARG A 842 0.73 26.17 -58.31
N ASP A 843 -0.41 26.39 -58.96
CA ASP A 843 -1.62 25.56 -58.85
C ASP A 843 -1.80 24.82 -60.19
N PRO A 844 -2.06 23.50 -60.22
CA PRO A 844 -2.24 22.73 -61.47
C PRO A 844 -3.49 23.07 -62.29
N VAL A 845 -4.30 24.05 -61.87
CA VAL A 845 -5.48 24.50 -62.62
C VAL A 845 -5.03 25.55 -63.64
N GLU A 846 -4.94 25.16 -64.91
CA GLU A 846 -4.68 26.06 -66.03
C GLU A 846 -5.86 27.03 -66.25
N GLU A 847 -5.60 28.27 -66.66
CA GLU A 847 -6.63 29.29 -66.94
C GLU A 847 -7.72 28.79 -67.89
N ASP A 848 -7.40 27.83 -68.75
CA ASP A 848 -8.32 27.24 -69.72
C ASP A 848 -9.39 26.35 -69.05
N ILE A 849 -9.08 25.68 -67.93
CA ILE A 849 -10.05 24.90 -67.14
C ILE A 849 -11.07 25.84 -66.46
N GLU A 850 -10.60 27.00 -65.99
CA GLU A 850 -11.46 28.03 -65.40
C GLU A 850 -12.38 28.67 -66.46
N ARG A 851 -11.85 29.02 -67.64
CA ARG A 851 -12.64 29.57 -68.77
C ARG A 851 -13.72 28.59 -69.25
N ASN A 852 -13.42 27.29 -69.28
CA ASN A 852 -14.38 26.25 -69.67
C ASN A 852 -15.52 26.10 -68.65
N LEU A 853 -15.23 26.22 -67.35
CA LEU A 853 -16.26 26.15 -66.30
C LEU A 853 -17.10 27.43 -66.20
N GLU A 854 -16.51 28.60 -66.47
CA GLU A 854 -17.25 29.87 -66.59
C GLU A 854 -18.23 29.86 -67.77
N SER A 855 -17.81 29.34 -68.92
CA SER A 855 -18.67 29.24 -70.10
C SER A 855 -19.81 28.25 -69.89
N VAL A 856 -19.56 27.11 -69.24
CA VAL A 856 -20.62 26.18 -68.81
C VAL A 856 -21.58 26.85 -67.82
N SER A 857 -21.08 27.55 -66.79
CA SER A 857 -21.90 28.24 -65.80
C SER A 857 -22.75 29.39 -66.38
N LYS A 858 -22.28 30.08 -67.41
CA LYS A 858 -23.05 31.12 -68.11
C LYS A 858 -24.21 30.54 -68.94
N ILE A 859 -24.08 29.30 -69.40
CA ILE A 859 -25.09 28.60 -70.21
C ILE A 859 -26.15 27.92 -69.33
N THR A 860 -25.76 27.33 -68.19
CA THR A 860 -26.64 26.52 -67.33
C THR A 860 -27.23 27.26 -66.14
N GLY A 861 -26.80 28.50 -65.87
CA GLY A 861 -27.22 29.29 -64.70
C GLY A 861 -26.71 28.78 -63.35
N THR A 862 -26.17 27.55 -63.29
CA THR A 862 -25.54 26.91 -62.12
C THR A 862 -24.49 25.89 -62.59
N ALA A 863 -23.37 25.76 -61.88
CA ALA A 863 -22.47 24.62 -62.10
C ALA A 863 -23.11 23.35 -61.49
N ASN A 864 -22.78 22.17 -62.03
CA ASN A 864 -23.32 20.87 -61.58
C ASN A 864 -23.46 20.80 -60.04
N ASN A 865 -24.63 20.40 -59.56
CA ASN A 865 -25.06 20.33 -58.15
C ASN A 865 -25.53 21.63 -57.46
N GLY A 866 -25.81 22.71 -58.20
CA GLY A 866 -26.39 23.94 -57.62
C GLY A 866 -25.39 24.81 -56.85
N SER A 867 -24.09 24.54 -56.95
CA SER A 867 -23.01 25.37 -56.40
C SER A 867 -22.64 26.52 -57.35
N ILE A 868 -22.24 27.66 -56.81
CA ILE A 868 -21.71 28.78 -57.60
C ILE A 868 -20.23 28.58 -57.96
N PRO A 869 -19.73 29.06 -59.10
CA PRO A 869 -18.30 28.98 -59.42
C PRO A 869 -17.43 29.74 -58.41
N ALA A 870 -16.24 29.22 -58.10
CA ALA A 870 -15.30 29.90 -57.18
C ALA A 870 -14.89 31.30 -57.67
N VAL A 871 -15.01 31.59 -58.97
CA VAL A 871 -14.78 32.94 -59.51
C VAL A 871 -15.78 33.97 -58.98
N ARG A 872 -17.01 33.56 -58.65
CA ARG A 872 -18.01 34.44 -58.02
C ARG A 872 -17.60 34.82 -56.60
N ILE A 873 -16.88 33.94 -55.90
CA ILE A 873 -16.26 34.25 -54.60
C ILE A 873 -15.15 35.28 -54.81
N TYR A 874 -14.29 35.11 -55.83
CA TYR A 874 -13.26 36.10 -56.18
C TYR A 874 -13.84 37.48 -56.50
N GLU A 875 -14.88 37.55 -57.34
CA GLU A 875 -15.60 38.80 -57.63
C GLU A 875 -16.10 39.45 -56.33
N ALA A 876 -16.75 38.67 -55.45
CA ALA A 876 -17.25 39.16 -54.17
C ALA A 876 -16.14 39.65 -53.21
N PHE A 877 -14.93 39.12 -53.29
CA PHE A 877 -13.78 39.63 -52.51
C PHE A 877 -13.21 40.93 -53.10
N THR A 878 -13.29 41.12 -54.42
CA THR A 878 -12.66 42.25 -55.13
C THR A 878 -13.60 43.42 -55.41
N VAL A 879 -14.89 43.30 -55.08
CA VAL A 879 -15.82 44.43 -55.02
C VAL A 879 -15.41 45.40 -53.90
N ASP A 880 -15.65 46.69 -54.12
CA ASP A 880 -15.54 47.68 -53.07
C ASP A 880 -16.82 47.69 -52.23
N HIS A 881 -16.77 47.04 -51.06
CA HIS A 881 -17.91 46.92 -50.15
C HIS A 881 -18.43 48.28 -49.64
N HIS A 882 -17.57 49.31 -49.62
CA HIS A 882 -17.95 50.68 -49.24
C HIS A 882 -18.71 51.44 -50.34
N SER A 883 -18.67 50.93 -51.57
CA SER A 883 -19.36 51.49 -52.74
C SER A 883 -20.60 50.68 -53.15
N LEU A 884 -21.05 49.74 -52.30
CA LEU A 884 -22.29 48.98 -52.54
C LEU A 884 -23.53 49.89 -52.46
N PRO A 885 -24.64 49.56 -53.16
CA PRO A 885 -25.89 50.30 -53.05
C PRO A 885 -26.38 50.41 -51.60
N ASP A 886 -27.01 51.53 -51.24
CA ASP A 886 -27.45 51.87 -49.87
C ASP A 886 -28.28 50.75 -49.21
N GLU A 887 -29.10 50.05 -49.98
CA GLU A 887 -29.90 48.91 -49.49
C GLU A 887 -29.02 47.77 -48.96
N ARG A 888 -27.96 47.41 -49.69
CA ARG A 888 -27.01 46.36 -49.29
C ARG A 888 -26.17 46.80 -48.09
N GLN A 889 -25.75 48.06 -48.04
CA GLN A 889 -25.00 48.60 -46.88
C GLN A 889 -25.87 48.58 -45.61
N LYS A 890 -27.14 48.97 -45.73
CA LYS A 890 -28.11 48.92 -44.63
C LYS A 890 -28.35 47.49 -44.14
N TYR A 891 -28.44 46.52 -45.07
CA TYR A 891 -28.57 45.11 -44.72
C TYR A 891 -27.33 44.58 -43.99
N LEU A 892 -26.11 44.87 -44.48
CA LEU A 892 -24.86 44.52 -43.80
C LEU A 892 -24.77 45.07 -42.38
N LYS A 893 -25.12 46.35 -42.20
CA LYS A 893 -25.14 47.00 -40.88
C LYS A 893 -26.17 46.36 -39.94
N THR A 894 -27.32 45.98 -40.47
CA THR A 894 -28.37 45.28 -39.71
C THR A 894 -27.90 43.89 -39.30
N LEU A 895 -27.37 43.10 -40.24
CA LEU A 895 -26.85 41.77 -39.99
C LEU A 895 -25.72 41.78 -38.94
N ARG A 896 -24.80 42.75 -39.04
CA ARG A 896 -23.75 42.98 -38.05
C ARG A 896 -24.32 43.28 -36.66
N ASN A 897 -25.32 44.17 -36.58
CA ASN A 897 -25.96 44.52 -35.31
C ASN A 897 -26.73 43.33 -34.71
N ASP A 898 -27.44 42.57 -35.52
CA ASP A 898 -28.19 41.38 -35.08
C ASP A 898 -27.24 40.32 -34.53
N ILE A 899 -26.14 40.03 -35.24
CA ILE A 899 -25.10 39.10 -34.79
C ILE A 899 -24.48 39.54 -33.45
N ASN A 900 -24.32 40.85 -33.25
CA ASN A 900 -23.79 41.41 -32.00
C ASN A 900 -24.78 41.35 -30.83
N GLN A 901 -26.08 41.34 -31.10
CA GLN A 901 -27.12 41.43 -30.08
C GLN A 901 -27.81 40.10 -29.77
N GLN A 902 -27.92 39.20 -30.75
CA GLN A 902 -28.70 37.97 -30.69
C GLN A 902 -27.87 36.76 -31.12
N ARG A 903 -27.87 35.71 -30.30
CA ARG A 903 -27.06 34.51 -30.57
C ARG A 903 -27.63 33.67 -31.69
N GLU A 904 -28.95 33.72 -31.87
CA GLU A 904 -29.73 33.05 -32.90
C GLU A 904 -29.48 33.67 -34.29
N ALA A 905 -29.02 34.93 -34.34
CA ALA A 905 -28.70 35.61 -35.60
C ALA A 905 -27.53 34.96 -36.37
N PHE A 906 -26.71 34.11 -35.73
CA PHE A 906 -25.70 33.29 -36.42
C PHE A 906 -26.30 32.31 -37.43
N CYS A 907 -27.55 31.88 -37.24
CA CYS A 907 -28.25 31.06 -38.23
C CYS A 907 -28.42 31.80 -39.56
N LYS A 908 -28.46 33.15 -39.56
CA LYS A 908 -28.53 33.96 -40.79
C LYS A 908 -27.30 33.78 -41.68
N ILE A 909 -26.10 33.64 -41.10
CA ILE A 909 -24.87 33.36 -41.86
C ILE A 909 -24.96 31.99 -42.56
N ASN A 910 -25.55 31.00 -41.90
CA ASN A 910 -25.63 29.63 -42.45
C ASN A 910 -26.61 29.50 -43.62
N VAL A 911 -27.58 30.42 -43.74
CA VAL A 911 -28.58 30.44 -44.82
C VAL A 911 -28.32 31.49 -45.88
N GLU A 912 -27.41 32.46 -45.64
CA GLU A 912 -27.08 33.50 -46.63
C GLU A 912 -26.46 32.89 -47.90
N GLU A 913 -26.96 33.33 -49.06
CA GLU A 913 -26.59 32.79 -50.38
C GLU A 913 -25.79 33.81 -51.21
N ASP A 914 -25.86 35.11 -50.92
CA ASP A 914 -25.08 36.13 -51.64
C ASP A 914 -23.64 36.21 -51.11
N PRO A 915 -22.62 35.83 -51.90
CA PRO A 915 -21.22 35.89 -51.49
C PRO A 915 -20.76 37.32 -51.20
N THR A 916 -21.36 38.33 -51.86
CA THR A 916 -21.02 39.75 -51.67
C THR A 916 -21.42 40.24 -50.28
N ILE A 917 -22.54 39.71 -49.75
CA ILE A 917 -22.96 40.00 -48.37
C ILE A 917 -22.05 39.29 -47.38
N LEU A 918 -21.70 38.03 -47.63
CA LEU A 918 -20.80 37.26 -46.76
C LEU A 918 -19.40 37.87 -46.69
N THR A 919 -18.81 38.27 -47.82
CA THR A 919 -17.50 38.95 -47.84
C THR A 919 -17.60 40.36 -47.27
N GLY A 920 -18.70 41.08 -47.53
CA GLY A 920 -18.96 42.38 -46.93
C GLY A 920 -19.04 42.32 -45.40
N LEU A 921 -19.70 41.30 -44.84
CA LEU A 921 -19.74 41.06 -43.41
C LEU A 921 -18.35 40.72 -42.86
N LEU A 922 -17.56 39.90 -43.55
CA LEU A 922 -16.18 39.59 -43.15
C LEU A 922 -15.32 40.86 -43.05
N PHE A 923 -15.42 41.75 -44.04
CA PHE A 923 -14.63 42.99 -44.07
C PHE A 923 -15.16 44.06 -43.10
N GLU A 924 -16.48 44.19 -42.93
CA GLU A 924 -17.07 45.05 -41.89
C GLU A 924 -16.51 44.72 -40.49
N TRP A 925 -16.27 43.44 -40.23
CA TRP A 925 -15.68 42.98 -38.97
C TRP A 925 -14.17 43.23 -38.91
N LEU A 926 -13.40 42.86 -39.93
CA LEU A 926 -11.93 43.02 -39.92
C LEU A 926 -11.47 44.49 -40.03
N GLU A 927 -12.15 45.29 -40.83
CA GLU A 927 -11.85 46.72 -41.00
C GLU A 927 -12.48 47.58 -39.90
N GLY A 928 -13.51 47.07 -39.21
CA GLY A 928 -14.17 47.74 -38.09
C GLY A 928 -13.46 47.59 -36.75
N LEU A 929 -12.36 46.83 -36.70
CA LEU A 929 -11.55 46.65 -35.50
C LEU A 929 -10.93 48.00 -35.07
N LYS A 930 -10.77 48.20 -33.76
CA LYS A 930 -10.12 49.42 -33.21
C LYS A 930 -8.63 49.49 -33.51
N GLN A 931 -7.99 48.34 -33.63
CA GLN A 931 -6.58 48.18 -34.00
C GLN A 931 -6.48 47.15 -35.13
N PRO A 932 -5.52 47.29 -36.05
CA PRO A 932 -5.27 46.29 -37.08
C PRO A 932 -4.81 44.98 -36.44
N VAL A 933 -5.05 43.86 -37.13
CA VAL A 933 -4.51 42.54 -36.73
C VAL A 933 -3.00 42.48 -36.94
N LEU A 934 -2.51 43.12 -38.01
CA LEU A 934 -1.08 43.25 -38.28
C LEU A 934 -0.71 44.73 -38.21
N ASP A 935 -0.06 45.12 -37.12
CA ASP A 935 0.30 46.50 -36.88
C ASP A 935 1.61 46.91 -37.59
N ARG A 936 2.10 48.12 -37.31
CA ARG A 936 3.33 48.64 -37.94
C ARG A 936 4.59 47.88 -37.50
N GLU A 937 4.62 47.36 -36.28
CA GLU A 937 5.74 46.57 -35.76
C GLU A 937 5.75 45.19 -36.41
N ASP A 938 4.59 44.54 -36.53
CA ASP A 938 4.42 43.26 -37.22
C ASP A 938 4.84 43.36 -38.68
N LEU A 939 4.41 44.43 -39.38
CA LEU A 939 4.81 44.68 -40.77
C LEU A 939 6.32 44.90 -40.89
N SER A 940 6.94 45.59 -39.94
CA SER A 940 8.39 45.80 -39.94
C SER A 940 9.15 44.49 -39.71
N LEU A 941 8.65 43.64 -38.81
CA LEU A 941 9.19 42.30 -38.56
C LEU A 941 9.07 41.38 -39.77
N ILE A 942 7.90 41.37 -40.42
CA ILE A 942 7.66 40.56 -41.62
C ILE A 942 8.55 41.06 -42.76
N VAL A 943 8.63 42.37 -43.02
CA VAL A 943 9.48 42.91 -44.10
C VAL A 943 10.96 42.60 -43.87
N GLY A 944 11.44 42.71 -42.63
CA GLY A 944 12.83 42.40 -42.29
C GLY A 944 13.19 40.91 -42.37
N ARG A 945 12.18 40.02 -42.44
CA ARG A 945 12.36 38.56 -42.34
C ARG A 945 11.54 37.76 -43.35
N ALA A 946 11.01 38.40 -44.40
CA ALA A 946 9.98 37.84 -45.29
C ALA A 946 10.36 36.52 -45.97
N TYR A 947 11.66 36.26 -46.12
CA TYR A 947 12.22 35.06 -46.73
C TYR A 947 12.35 33.88 -45.75
N ASN A 948 12.23 34.12 -44.44
CA ASN A 948 12.29 33.14 -43.37
C ASN A 948 10.96 33.08 -42.58
N VAL A 949 10.06 32.21 -43.06
CA VAL A 949 8.75 31.96 -42.44
C VAL A 949 8.88 31.58 -40.96
N GLU A 950 9.94 30.87 -40.57
CA GLU A 950 10.19 30.44 -39.18
C GLU A 950 10.42 31.63 -38.26
N SER A 951 11.31 32.54 -38.65
CA SER A 951 11.62 33.72 -37.84
C SER A 951 10.47 34.71 -37.76
N CYS A 952 9.57 34.75 -38.75
CA CYS A 952 8.33 35.53 -38.69
C CYS A 952 7.30 34.87 -37.77
N VAL A 953 7.06 33.57 -37.90
CA VAL A 953 6.12 32.80 -37.06
C VAL A 953 6.55 32.76 -35.59
N LEU A 954 7.85 32.87 -35.30
CA LEU A 954 8.36 32.98 -33.92
C LEU A 954 8.23 34.40 -33.33
N ALA A 955 8.10 35.42 -34.19
CA ALA A 955 8.09 36.82 -33.77
C ALA A 955 6.67 37.42 -33.65
N LEU A 956 5.73 36.94 -34.47
CA LEU A 956 4.32 37.36 -34.44
C LEU A 956 3.56 36.72 -33.27
N THR A 957 2.45 37.32 -32.88
CA THR A 957 1.59 36.74 -31.84
C THR A 957 0.91 35.46 -32.36
N MET A 958 0.59 34.55 -31.43
CA MET A 958 -0.02 33.26 -31.79
C MET A 958 -1.41 33.46 -32.39
N GLU A 959 -2.13 34.48 -31.92
CA GLU A 959 -3.44 34.89 -32.37
C GLU A 959 -3.41 35.29 -33.86
N ASP A 960 -2.45 36.13 -34.24
CA ASP A 960 -2.32 36.62 -35.62
C ASP A 960 -1.90 35.50 -36.56
N ILE A 961 -1.00 34.61 -36.11
CA ILE A 961 -0.57 33.44 -36.87
C ILE A 961 -1.72 32.46 -37.10
N MET A 962 -2.56 32.23 -36.09
CA MET A 962 -3.71 31.32 -36.22
C MET A 962 -4.77 31.86 -37.17
N LEU A 963 -5.09 33.16 -37.08
CA LEU A 963 -6.03 33.80 -37.99
C LEU A 963 -5.47 33.81 -39.41
N LEU A 964 -4.19 34.15 -39.58
CA LEU A 964 -3.50 34.12 -40.86
C LEU A 964 -3.48 32.71 -41.45
N GLU A 965 -3.10 31.69 -40.68
CA GLU A 965 -3.14 30.29 -41.12
C GLU A 965 -4.51 29.88 -41.64
N TYR A 966 -5.57 30.18 -40.88
CA TYR A 966 -6.93 29.81 -41.26
C TYR A 966 -7.35 30.48 -42.58
N LEU A 967 -7.08 31.78 -42.73
CA LEU A 967 -7.39 32.52 -43.95
C LEU A 967 -6.60 32.00 -45.16
N LEU A 968 -5.32 31.67 -44.99
CA LEU A 968 -4.50 31.07 -46.06
C LEU A 968 -5.03 29.68 -46.46
N ARG A 969 -5.44 28.85 -45.50
CA ARG A 969 -6.09 27.55 -45.76
C ARG A 969 -7.45 27.71 -46.46
N PHE A 970 -8.21 28.74 -46.13
CA PHE A 970 -9.44 29.06 -46.85
C PHE A 970 -9.15 29.40 -48.32
N VAL A 971 -8.20 30.30 -48.61
CA VAL A 971 -7.87 30.70 -49.99
C VAL A 971 -7.32 29.53 -50.81
N THR A 972 -6.53 28.64 -50.20
CA THR A 972 -6.02 27.44 -50.90
C THR A 972 -7.13 26.45 -51.29
N ARG A 973 -8.24 26.40 -50.56
CA ARG A 973 -9.39 25.51 -50.82
C ARG A 973 -10.31 26.01 -51.94
N LEU A 974 -10.24 27.28 -52.33
CA LEU A 974 -11.02 27.81 -53.45
C LEU A 974 -10.51 27.20 -54.77
N ARG A 975 -11.22 26.16 -55.25
CA ARG A 975 -10.87 25.43 -56.48
C ARG A 975 -12.12 25.11 -57.29
N PRO A 976 -12.10 25.25 -58.62
CA PRO A 976 -11.00 25.76 -59.45
C PRO A 976 -10.95 27.31 -59.46
N LEU A 977 -9.76 27.90 -59.23
CA LEU A 977 -9.52 29.35 -59.28
C LEU A 977 -8.05 29.63 -59.62
N ALA A 978 -7.77 30.51 -60.59
CA ALA A 978 -6.41 30.85 -61.00
C ALA A 978 -5.57 31.51 -59.89
N ALA A 979 -4.26 31.33 -59.99
CA ALA A 979 -3.29 31.78 -59.00
C ALA A 979 -3.25 33.31 -58.84
N ASN A 980 -3.35 34.07 -59.93
CA ASN A 980 -3.44 35.54 -59.91
C ASN A 980 -4.66 36.03 -59.11
N LYS A 981 -5.83 35.39 -59.30
CA LYS A 981 -7.07 35.68 -58.56
C LYS A 981 -6.95 35.35 -57.06
N LYS A 982 -6.21 34.29 -56.69
CA LYS A 982 -5.90 33.98 -55.27
C LYS A 982 -4.99 35.03 -54.64
N VAL A 983 -3.99 35.52 -55.37
CA VAL A 983 -3.10 36.59 -54.89
C VAL A 983 -3.87 37.89 -54.67
N ASP A 984 -4.82 38.22 -55.54
CA ASP A 984 -5.70 39.37 -55.35
C ASP A 984 -6.57 39.24 -54.09
N ILE A 985 -7.10 38.04 -53.78
CA ILE A 985 -7.81 37.77 -52.52
C ILE A 985 -6.88 37.98 -51.31
N LEU A 986 -5.63 37.50 -51.37
CA LEU A 986 -4.65 37.72 -50.31
C LEU A 986 -4.33 39.21 -50.10
N LYS A 987 -4.17 39.98 -51.18
CA LYS A 987 -3.97 41.43 -51.12
C LYS A 987 -5.15 42.14 -50.47
N ARG A 988 -6.38 41.73 -50.79
CA ARG A 988 -7.59 42.28 -50.17
C ARG A 988 -7.69 41.95 -48.68
N LEU A 989 -7.37 40.71 -48.29
CA LEU A 989 -7.31 40.30 -46.89
C LEU A 989 -6.22 41.07 -46.14
N LEU A 990 -5.05 41.25 -46.75
CA LEU A 990 -3.95 42.04 -46.20
C LEU A 990 -4.38 43.49 -45.93
N ALA A 991 -5.10 44.12 -46.85
CA ALA A 991 -5.66 45.46 -46.67
C ALA A 991 -6.53 45.55 -45.40
N ALA A 992 -7.40 44.54 -45.19
CA ALA A 992 -8.26 44.48 -44.02
C ALA A 992 -7.49 44.18 -42.72
N LEU A 993 -6.50 43.29 -42.74
CA LEU A 993 -5.70 42.94 -41.56
C LEU A 993 -4.77 44.08 -41.10
N THR A 994 -4.38 44.99 -42.00
CA THR A 994 -3.43 46.08 -41.73
C THR A 994 -4.06 47.46 -41.60
N HIS A 995 -5.37 47.57 -41.80
CA HIS A 995 -6.11 48.84 -41.90
C HIS A 995 -5.48 49.82 -42.91
N GLN A 996 -5.08 49.29 -44.07
CA GLN A 996 -4.44 50.05 -45.15
C GLN A 996 -5.09 49.72 -46.49
N THR A 997 -4.93 50.60 -47.47
CA THR A 997 -5.41 50.35 -48.84
C THR A 997 -4.33 49.67 -49.68
N VAL A 998 -4.72 48.66 -50.46
CA VAL A 998 -3.83 47.87 -51.32
C VAL A 998 -4.34 47.88 -52.75
N CYS A 999 -3.44 47.93 -53.74
CA CYS A 999 -3.81 47.86 -55.16
C CYS A 999 -4.14 46.41 -55.55
N VAL A 1000 -5.40 46.15 -55.87
CA VAL A 1000 -5.96 44.88 -56.33
C VAL A 1000 -6.57 45.12 -57.71
N ASN A 1001 -6.08 44.41 -58.73
CA ASN A 1001 -6.53 44.57 -60.12
C ASN A 1001 -6.61 46.04 -60.61
N GLY A 1002 -5.58 46.84 -60.33
CA GLY A 1002 -5.50 48.25 -60.74
C GLY A 1002 -6.33 49.25 -59.92
N ARG A 1003 -7.06 48.80 -58.89
CA ARG A 1003 -7.86 49.65 -57.98
C ARG A 1003 -7.34 49.56 -56.56
N CYS A 1004 -7.33 50.68 -55.83
CA CYS A 1004 -6.95 50.69 -54.41
C CYS A 1004 -8.18 50.35 -53.56
N LEU A 1005 -8.12 49.23 -52.82
CA LEU A 1005 -9.22 48.73 -51.99
C LEU A 1005 -8.74 48.53 -50.53
N PRO A 1006 -9.59 48.74 -49.52
CA PRO A 1006 -10.93 49.35 -49.61
C PRO A 1006 -10.87 50.87 -49.90
N THR A 1007 -11.96 51.47 -50.41
CA THR A 1007 -12.02 52.93 -50.67
C THR A 1007 -12.36 53.69 -49.38
N ARG A 1008 -11.51 53.57 -48.35
CA ARG A 1008 -11.69 54.19 -47.03
C ARG A 1008 -10.74 55.36 -46.83
N LYS A 1009 -11.27 56.54 -46.49
CA LYS A 1009 -10.48 57.78 -46.38
C LYS A 1009 -9.49 57.77 -45.21
N ASP A 1010 -9.77 56.99 -44.17
CA ASP A 1010 -8.96 56.81 -42.97
C ASP A 1010 -7.81 55.80 -43.16
N PHE A 1011 -7.82 55.01 -44.24
CA PHE A 1011 -6.79 54.00 -44.49
C PHE A 1011 -5.69 54.56 -45.40
N GLN A 1012 -4.45 54.53 -44.90
CA GLN A 1012 -3.29 54.93 -45.70
C GLN A 1012 -2.95 53.85 -46.73
N ARG A 1013 -2.38 54.24 -47.88
CA ARG A 1013 -1.93 53.27 -48.88
C ARG A 1013 -0.69 52.52 -48.41
N LEU A 1014 -0.77 51.20 -48.41
CA LEU A 1014 0.37 50.33 -48.13
C LEU A 1014 1.39 50.46 -49.27
N ARG A 1015 2.66 50.73 -48.94
CA ARG A 1015 3.73 50.87 -49.94
C ARG A 1015 3.87 49.57 -50.75
N ASP A 1016 3.98 49.69 -52.07
CA ASP A 1016 3.99 48.53 -52.99
C ASP A 1016 5.12 47.54 -52.66
N GLY A 1017 6.29 48.03 -52.20
CA GLY A 1017 7.39 47.18 -51.73
C GLY A 1017 7.07 46.40 -50.44
N THR A 1018 6.43 47.05 -49.46
CA THR A 1018 5.97 46.39 -48.22
C THR A 1018 4.89 45.36 -48.52
N CYS A 1019 3.90 45.73 -49.34
CA CYS A 1019 2.85 44.82 -49.79
C CYS A 1019 3.44 43.57 -50.46
N SER A 1020 4.42 43.75 -51.35
CA SER A 1020 5.09 42.68 -52.06
C SER A 1020 5.79 41.70 -51.11
N GLN A 1021 6.48 42.20 -50.08
CA GLN A 1021 7.19 41.36 -49.11
C GLN A 1021 6.23 40.56 -48.22
N VAL A 1022 5.15 41.18 -47.75
CA VAL A 1022 4.17 40.49 -46.90
C VAL A 1022 3.40 39.43 -47.69
N ILE A 1023 3.06 39.70 -48.96
CA ILE A 1023 2.47 38.69 -49.85
C ILE A 1023 3.45 37.54 -50.09
N ASN A 1024 4.73 37.82 -50.34
CA ASN A 1024 5.76 36.78 -50.48
C ASN A 1024 5.88 35.90 -49.22
N PHE A 1025 5.78 36.49 -48.02
CA PHE A 1025 5.70 35.74 -46.76
C PHE A 1025 4.46 34.83 -46.70
N MET A 1026 3.27 35.35 -47.03
CA MET A 1026 2.02 34.56 -47.06
C MET A 1026 2.11 33.40 -48.07
N LEU A 1027 2.68 33.63 -49.25
CA LEU A 1027 2.89 32.61 -50.28
C LEU A 1027 3.84 31.50 -49.81
N ARG A 1028 4.95 31.87 -49.17
CA ARG A 1028 5.88 30.91 -48.57
C ARG A 1028 5.23 30.10 -47.45
N MET A 1029 4.41 30.74 -46.63
CA MET A 1029 3.63 30.05 -45.60
C MET A 1029 2.64 29.06 -46.22
N ILE A 1030 1.99 29.40 -47.35
CA ILE A 1030 1.13 28.48 -48.11
C ILE A 1030 1.92 27.28 -48.64
N VAL A 1031 3.11 27.48 -49.21
CA VAL A 1031 3.96 26.36 -49.70
C VAL A 1031 4.27 25.39 -48.56
N GLU A 1032 4.61 25.90 -47.38
CA GLU A 1032 4.85 25.04 -46.22
C GLU A 1032 3.57 24.36 -45.71
N LEU A 1033 2.43 25.07 -45.71
CA LEU A 1033 1.12 24.49 -45.39
C LEU A 1033 0.76 23.33 -46.34
N GLN A 1034 1.11 23.45 -47.62
CA GLN A 1034 0.83 22.44 -48.65
C GLN A 1034 1.77 21.23 -48.57
N LYS A 1035 3.04 21.37 -48.15
CA LYS A 1035 3.94 20.23 -47.87
C LYS A 1035 3.36 19.29 -46.83
N ASP A 1036 2.59 19.83 -45.89
CA ASP A 1036 1.90 19.07 -44.85
C ASP A 1036 0.64 18.32 -45.36
N MET A 1037 0.20 18.59 -46.60
CA MET A 1037 -0.99 18.02 -47.24
C MET A 1037 -0.67 16.90 -48.25
N ILE A 1038 0.59 16.75 -48.69
CA ILE A 1038 1.01 15.70 -49.64
C ILE A 1038 1.89 14.67 -48.94
N GLN A 1039 1.30 13.60 -48.43
CA GLN A 1039 1.98 12.31 -48.33
C GLN A 1039 1.03 11.19 -48.78
N PRO A 1040 1.30 10.51 -49.91
CA PRO A 1040 0.66 9.24 -50.27
C PRO A 1040 1.02 8.17 -49.24
N GLY A 1041 0.03 7.35 -48.87
CA GLY A 1041 0.11 6.40 -47.76
C GLY A 1041 1.38 5.54 -47.72
N ARG A 1042 2.06 5.55 -46.57
CA ARG A 1042 3.16 4.61 -46.30
C ARG A 1042 3.39 4.19 -44.84
N ASP A 1043 2.57 4.59 -43.88
CA ASP A 1043 2.87 4.32 -42.44
C ASP A 1043 1.82 3.45 -41.72
N ASP A 1044 0.99 2.70 -42.45
CA ASP A 1044 0.14 1.64 -41.89
C ASP A 1044 0.81 0.25 -41.91
N ALA A 1045 2.06 0.14 -42.41
CA ALA A 1045 2.77 -1.14 -42.52
C ALA A 1045 3.52 -1.58 -41.24
N ASP A 1046 3.84 -0.65 -40.33
CA ASP A 1046 4.69 -0.96 -39.17
C ASP A 1046 3.92 -1.16 -37.85
N VAL A 1047 2.61 -1.40 -37.92
CA VAL A 1047 1.83 -1.95 -36.80
C VAL A 1047 1.25 -3.30 -37.23
N VAL A 1048 2.15 -4.27 -37.40
CA VAL A 1048 1.75 -5.68 -37.50
C VAL A 1048 1.22 -6.12 -36.14
N VAL A 1049 -0.10 -6.12 -36.00
CA VAL A 1049 -0.82 -7.04 -35.11
C VAL A 1049 -0.82 -8.40 -35.80
N PRO A 1050 -0.50 -9.53 -35.14
CA PRO A 1050 -0.72 -10.84 -35.72
C PRO A 1050 -2.18 -10.96 -36.15
N GLN A 1051 -2.44 -11.12 -37.45
CA GLN A 1051 -3.80 -11.22 -37.97
C GLN A 1051 -4.48 -12.48 -37.43
N ARG A 1052 -5.39 -12.32 -36.44
CA ARG A 1052 -6.50 -13.27 -36.27
C ARG A 1052 -7.61 -12.88 -37.23
N ARG A 1053 -7.91 -13.77 -38.18
CA ARG A 1053 -9.04 -13.68 -39.11
C ARG A 1053 -10.34 -13.41 -38.34
N PHE A 1054 -10.85 -12.20 -38.41
CA PHE A 1054 -12.25 -11.92 -38.08
C PHE A 1054 -13.11 -12.20 -39.31
N ARG A 1055 -13.82 -13.32 -39.29
CA ARG A 1055 -15.02 -13.49 -40.13
C ARG A 1055 -16.10 -12.58 -39.56
N ILE A 1056 -16.29 -11.43 -40.18
CA ILE A 1056 -17.46 -10.58 -39.95
C ILE A 1056 -18.65 -11.32 -40.59
N LYS A 1057 -19.43 -12.03 -39.77
CA LYS A 1057 -20.84 -12.26 -40.10
C LYS A 1057 -21.52 -10.92 -39.90
N ALA A 1058 -22.00 -10.38 -41.02
CA ALA A 1058 -22.92 -9.25 -41.07
C ALA A 1058 -24.08 -9.43 -40.09
N TRP A 1059 -24.66 -8.31 -39.67
CA TRP A 1059 -26.10 -8.03 -39.47
C TRP A 1059 -26.16 -6.61 -38.88
N LYS A 1060 -26.58 -5.61 -39.66
CA LYS A 1060 -27.94 -5.14 -39.98
C LYS A 1060 -28.24 -3.86 -39.19
#